data_AF-A0A9E3UT90-F1
#
_entry.id   AF-A0A9E3UT90-F1
#
_cell.length_a   1.000
_cell.length_b   1.000
_cell.length_c   1.000
_cell.angle_alpha   90.00
_cell.angle_beta   90.00
_cell.angle_gamma   90.00
#
_symmetry.space_group_name_H-M   'P 1'
#
loop_
_entity.id
_entity.type
_entity.pdbx_description
1 polymer ?
#
loop_
_entity_poly.entity_id
_entity_poly.type
_entity_poly.pdbx_seq_one_letter_code
_entity_poly.pdbx_strand_id
1 'polypeptide(L)'
;MNDLKFAFRQLLKTPGFTAVAVFTLALGIGATTAVFSVVDSVLLKPLPFEEPGKLVQVWEAPGPGQRNWASPGAFLDWREHGNVFEDLSLLDSRRLNLTGEGSPELISGVGMSASGLRILRARPFLGRVFAPDEDQPGKDQVVVLSHGFWQRRLGGDASVVGRTLQLDGRSHTVIGVLAPMVLPWGPADFIVPMAVRPNDSNQRGSHWLQVFGRLKPGETVERAGTELSAVAAQLRPLYPAWKQGWGATLVPLHEQITGDSRPTLLVLFGAVGCVLLIACSNVANLLLARSSGRQKEMAVRAALGAGRWRIVRQLLTESVLLSLTGALLGLLIAFWAVGAIKHLNAVNLPRAGELGLDLRVLGFSVLISLLAGVVFGLVPALQTSRIHLNDMLKEGARTSGTGPRNRVRSGLIIAEVALSLVLLVGAGLLLNSFVRLAHVPPGINPRNVLTMQVTLPEKRYPDAAGRTDFFERALERIGALPGVEAAGVVGRRPVGGGSMDTTFVIAGRSDAPPTGHGVDFDFCTPDYFQAAGIPLRKGRPFAWSDKVGSPRVVIINEALARQHFPNQDPLGQRIHLDVATGNIDEGWEVVGVVGDVRQHALRGQTDRSGNVCRRISGPAGRGDVCQLAARAPRGPTGSHGGAENGVR
;
A
#
# COMPACT_ATOMS: atom_id res chain seq x y z
N MET A 1 -42.28 22.34 -18.71
CA MET A 1 -41.43 22.43 -19.93
C MET A 1 -41.02 23.86 -20.32
N ASN A 2 -41.82 24.92 -20.07
CA ASN A 2 -41.41 26.30 -20.40
C ASN A 2 -40.20 26.82 -19.61
N ASP A 3 -40.05 26.43 -18.34
CA ASP A 3 -38.96 26.91 -17.47
C ASP A 3 -37.57 26.38 -17.91
N LEU A 4 -37.49 25.14 -18.42
CA LEU A 4 -36.25 24.54 -18.97
C LEU A 4 -35.81 25.23 -20.28
N LYS A 5 -36.74 25.40 -21.23
CA LYS A 5 -36.46 26.13 -22.48
C LYS A 5 -36.04 27.57 -22.21
N PHE A 6 -36.66 28.20 -21.22
CA PHE A 6 -36.31 29.55 -20.78
C PHE A 6 -34.90 29.59 -20.17
N ALA A 7 -34.61 28.70 -19.21
CA ALA A 7 -33.29 28.61 -18.58
C ALA A 7 -32.17 28.42 -19.60
N PHE A 8 -32.36 27.51 -20.56
CA PHE A 8 -31.39 27.27 -21.62
C PHE A 8 -31.11 28.52 -22.48
N ARG A 9 -32.16 29.22 -22.93
CA ARG A 9 -32.02 30.50 -23.67
C ARG A 9 -31.34 31.57 -22.82
N GLN A 10 -31.62 31.61 -21.52
CA GLN A 10 -31.07 32.58 -20.60
C GLN A 10 -29.56 32.38 -20.39
N LEU A 11 -29.09 31.13 -20.40
CA LEU A 11 -27.67 30.79 -20.31
C LEU A 11 -26.90 31.14 -21.59
N LEU A 12 -27.50 30.94 -22.76
CA LEU A 12 -26.92 31.32 -24.07
C LEU A 12 -26.77 32.84 -24.24
N LYS A 13 -27.65 33.64 -23.62
CA LYS A 13 -27.56 35.11 -23.66
C LYS A 13 -26.43 35.70 -22.80
N THR A 14 -25.81 34.91 -21.93
CA THR A 14 -24.73 35.36 -21.03
C THR A 14 -23.55 34.38 -21.07
N PRO A 15 -22.85 34.26 -22.20
CA PRO A 15 -21.85 33.22 -22.40
C PRO A 15 -20.68 33.30 -21.42
N GLY A 16 -20.19 34.49 -21.09
CA GLY A 16 -19.07 34.66 -20.15
C GLY A 16 -19.39 34.17 -18.73
N PHE A 17 -20.54 34.56 -18.18
CA PHE A 17 -21.02 34.06 -16.88
C PHE A 17 -21.21 32.54 -16.90
N THR A 18 -21.88 32.02 -17.94
CA THR A 18 -22.18 30.59 -18.05
C THR A 18 -20.88 29.79 -18.14
N ALA A 19 -19.91 30.24 -18.93
CA ALA A 19 -18.61 29.57 -19.05
C ALA A 19 -17.88 29.50 -17.71
N VAL A 20 -17.73 30.63 -17.00
CA VAL A 20 -17.05 30.65 -15.69
C VAL A 20 -17.76 29.76 -14.68
N ALA A 21 -19.09 29.84 -14.60
CA ALA A 21 -19.88 29.00 -13.69
C ALA A 21 -19.74 27.50 -14.02
N VAL A 22 -19.84 27.13 -15.29
CA VAL A 22 -19.71 25.73 -15.75
C VAL A 22 -18.30 25.21 -15.49
N PHE A 23 -17.24 25.96 -15.81
CA PHE A 23 -15.85 25.53 -15.53
C PHE A 23 -15.57 25.37 -14.04
N THR A 24 -16.08 26.30 -13.22
CA THR A 24 -15.91 26.26 -11.76
C THR A 24 -16.59 25.01 -11.17
N LEU A 25 -17.82 24.73 -11.59
CA LEU A 25 -18.56 23.52 -11.19
C LEU A 25 -17.91 22.26 -11.74
N ALA A 26 -17.43 22.28 -12.98
CA ALA A 26 -16.77 21.13 -13.60
C ALA A 26 -15.49 20.73 -12.84
N LEU A 27 -14.68 21.70 -12.43
CA LEU A 27 -13.49 21.42 -11.61
C LEU A 27 -13.85 20.86 -10.24
N GLY A 28 -14.80 21.50 -9.53
CA GLY A 28 -15.25 21.02 -8.22
C GLY A 28 -15.87 19.62 -8.29
N ILE A 29 -16.92 19.45 -9.10
CA ILE A 29 -17.65 18.19 -9.26
C ILE A 29 -16.74 17.10 -9.85
N GLY A 30 -15.93 17.44 -10.86
CA GLY A 30 -15.02 16.50 -11.51
C GLY A 30 -13.94 15.98 -10.56
N ALA A 31 -13.30 16.86 -9.78
CA ALA A 31 -12.34 16.46 -8.76
C ALA A 31 -13.00 15.59 -7.67
N THR A 32 -14.18 15.98 -7.17
CA THR A 32 -14.90 15.18 -6.16
C THR A 32 -15.28 13.81 -6.71
N THR A 33 -15.71 13.75 -7.97
CA THR A 33 -16.09 12.50 -8.65
C THR A 33 -14.88 11.59 -8.85
N ALA A 34 -13.72 12.14 -9.23
CA ALA A 34 -12.48 11.37 -9.38
C ALA A 34 -11.99 10.79 -8.05
N VAL A 35 -11.96 11.59 -6.98
CA VAL A 35 -11.57 11.10 -5.65
C VAL A 35 -12.60 10.10 -5.10
N PHE A 36 -13.89 10.34 -5.33
CA PHE A 36 -14.94 9.39 -4.97
C PHE A 36 -14.76 8.06 -5.69
N SER A 37 -14.36 8.04 -6.97
CA SER A 37 -14.06 6.79 -7.69
C SER A 37 -12.94 5.98 -7.00
N VAL A 38 -11.90 6.66 -6.51
CA VAL A 38 -10.82 6.00 -5.74
C VAL A 38 -11.35 5.50 -4.39
N VAL A 39 -12.09 6.33 -3.66
CA VAL A 39 -12.69 5.95 -2.36
C VAL A 39 -13.66 4.79 -2.52
N ASP A 40 -14.51 4.80 -3.54
CA ASP A 40 -15.46 3.72 -3.79
C ASP A 40 -14.71 2.42 -4.13
N SER A 41 -13.77 2.46 -5.08
CA SER A 41 -13.01 1.29 -5.51
C SER A 41 -12.16 0.68 -4.39
N VAL A 42 -11.55 1.52 -3.55
CA VAL A 42 -10.64 1.06 -2.48
C VAL A 42 -11.41 0.73 -1.21
N LEU A 43 -12.30 1.61 -0.73
CA LEU A 43 -12.88 1.52 0.63
C LEU A 43 -14.32 0.99 0.69
N LEU A 44 -15.14 1.17 -0.35
CA LEU A 44 -16.58 0.88 -0.28
C LEU A 44 -16.98 -0.36 -1.07
N LYS A 45 -16.31 -0.60 -2.20
CA LYS A 45 -16.59 -1.74 -3.06
C LYS A 45 -16.14 -3.01 -2.35
N PRO A 46 -17.03 -4.00 -2.15
CA PRO A 46 -16.64 -5.25 -1.54
C PRO A 46 -15.53 -5.91 -2.36
N LEU A 47 -14.73 -6.76 -1.72
CA LEU A 47 -13.72 -7.53 -2.46
C LEU A 47 -14.42 -8.43 -3.48
N PRO A 48 -13.85 -8.62 -4.69
CA PRO A 48 -14.44 -9.42 -5.75
C PRO A 48 -14.30 -10.94 -5.48
N PHE A 49 -14.45 -11.35 -4.23
CA PHE A 49 -14.47 -12.75 -3.79
C PHE A 49 -15.88 -13.09 -3.34
N GLU A 50 -16.27 -14.35 -3.51
CA GLU A 50 -17.54 -14.82 -2.99
C GLU A 50 -17.51 -14.80 -1.44
N GLU A 51 -18.57 -14.26 -0.83
CA GLU A 51 -18.70 -14.06 0.63
C GLU A 51 -17.45 -13.43 1.28
N PRO A 52 -17.07 -12.19 0.88
CA PRO A 52 -15.79 -11.60 1.28
C PRO A 52 -15.73 -11.27 2.78
N GLY A 53 -16.88 -11.14 3.44
CA GLY A 53 -16.96 -10.91 4.89
C GLY A 53 -16.50 -12.10 5.75
N LYS A 54 -16.29 -13.28 5.15
CA LYS A 54 -15.75 -14.46 5.84
C LYS A 54 -14.24 -14.64 5.67
N LEU A 55 -13.61 -13.84 4.80
CA LEU A 55 -12.17 -13.92 4.57
C LEU A 55 -11.44 -13.08 5.62
N VAL A 56 -10.44 -13.71 6.26
CA VAL A 56 -9.65 -13.09 7.33
C VAL A 56 -8.17 -13.35 7.12
N GLN A 57 -7.37 -12.34 7.46
CA GLN A 57 -5.94 -12.48 7.68
C GLN A 57 -5.71 -12.83 9.15
N VAL A 58 -4.89 -13.85 9.42
CA VAL A 58 -4.51 -14.27 10.77
C VAL A 58 -3.08 -13.79 11.03
N TRP A 59 -2.93 -13.08 12.14
CA TRP A 59 -1.67 -12.54 12.63
C TRP A 59 -1.29 -13.22 13.93
N GLU A 60 0.01 -13.45 14.10
CA GLU A 60 0.54 -13.75 15.41
C GLU A 60 0.64 -12.44 16.22
N ALA A 61 0.26 -12.47 17.50
CA ALA A 61 0.16 -11.26 18.31
C ALA A 61 1.06 -11.40 19.55
N PRO A 62 2.24 -10.75 19.56
CA PRO A 62 3.13 -10.75 20.74
C PRO A 62 2.52 -10.05 21.96
N GLY A 63 1.50 -9.22 21.75
CA GLY A 63 0.77 -8.54 22.79
C GLY A 63 -0.46 -7.78 22.25
N PRO A 64 -1.26 -7.17 23.12
CA PRO A 64 -2.47 -6.46 22.73
C PRO A 64 -2.18 -5.36 21.69
N GLY A 65 -2.91 -5.38 20.56
CA GLY A 65 -2.77 -4.40 19.49
C GLY A 65 -1.54 -4.55 18.61
N GLN A 66 -0.70 -5.56 18.85
CA GLN A 66 0.47 -5.86 18.02
C GLN A 66 0.15 -6.96 17.01
N ARG A 67 0.81 -6.90 15.86
CA ARG A 67 0.62 -7.84 14.74
C ARG A 67 2.00 -8.24 14.22
N ASN A 68 2.23 -9.53 14.08
CA ASN A 68 3.41 -10.11 13.47
C ASN A 68 3.02 -11.23 12.51
N TRP A 69 3.88 -11.49 11.52
CA TRP A 69 3.69 -12.64 10.65
C TRP A 69 3.64 -13.93 11.45
N ALA A 70 3.08 -14.98 10.86
CA ALA A 70 3.00 -16.25 11.54
C ALA A 70 4.33 -16.99 11.45
N SER A 71 4.68 -17.68 12.53
CA SER A 71 5.66 -18.75 12.49
C SER A 71 5.07 -20.03 11.88
N PRO A 72 5.88 -20.90 11.23
CA PRO A 72 5.41 -22.19 10.71
C PRO A 72 4.68 -23.05 11.75
N GLY A 73 5.21 -23.09 12.99
CA GLY A 73 4.56 -23.81 14.09
C GLY A 73 3.18 -23.22 14.45
N ALA A 74 3.05 -21.90 14.54
CA ALA A 74 1.76 -21.26 14.86
C ALA A 74 0.70 -21.53 13.79
N PHE A 75 1.09 -21.50 12.50
CA PHE A 75 0.19 -21.87 11.41
C PHE A 75 -0.32 -23.32 11.53
N LEU A 76 0.57 -24.26 11.83
CA LEU A 76 0.19 -25.67 12.01
C LEU A 76 -0.78 -25.84 13.19
N ASP A 77 -0.51 -25.18 14.31
CA ASP A 77 -1.40 -25.23 15.48
C ASP A 77 -2.79 -24.67 15.17
N TRP A 78 -2.88 -23.54 14.48
CA TRP A 78 -4.16 -22.95 14.07
C TRP A 78 -4.92 -23.82 13.08
N ARG A 79 -4.19 -24.51 12.19
CA ARG A 79 -4.80 -25.43 11.22
C ARG A 79 -5.31 -26.71 11.87
N GLU A 80 -4.62 -27.22 12.88
CA GLU A 80 -4.96 -28.47 13.57
C GLU A 80 -6.03 -28.28 14.66
N HIS A 81 -5.96 -27.17 15.42
CA HIS A 81 -6.80 -26.94 16.59
C HIS A 81 -7.87 -25.85 16.37
N GLY A 82 -7.76 -25.03 15.31
CA GLY A 82 -8.70 -23.94 15.01
C GLY A 82 -9.91 -24.43 14.23
N ASN A 83 -11.00 -24.72 14.92
CA ASN A 83 -12.23 -25.27 14.34
C ASN A 83 -13.17 -24.20 13.76
N VAL A 84 -12.81 -22.91 13.80
CA VAL A 84 -13.57 -21.80 13.20
C VAL A 84 -13.41 -21.66 11.68
N PHE A 85 -12.40 -22.27 11.09
CA PHE A 85 -12.10 -22.11 9.66
C PHE A 85 -12.73 -23.22 8.81
N GLU A 86 -13.28 -22.84 7.65
CA GLU A 86 -13.58 -23.78 6.57
C GLU A 86 -12.27 -24.38 6.04
N ASP A 87 -11.28 -23.53 5.81
CA ASP A 87 -9.91 -23.91 5.45
C ASP A 87 -8.96 -22.73 5.76
N LEU A 88 -7.67 -23.03 5.93
CA LEU A 88 -6.60 -22.07 6.28
C LEU A 88 -5.40 -22.31 5.36
N SER A 89 -4.88 -21.24 4.76
CA SER A 89 -3.74 -21.30 3.84
C SER A 89 -2.61 -20.42 4.35
N LEU A 90 -1.38 -20.93 4.21
CA LEU A 90 -0.19 -20.10 4.27
C LEU A 90 0.00 -19.39 2.92
N LEU A 91 0.76 -18.30 2.96
CA LEU A 91 1.21 -17.56 1.79
C LEU A 91 2.60 -16.98 2.05
N ASP A 92 3.44 -17.06 1.02
CA ASP A 92 4.76 -16.46 0.98
C ASP A 92 5.00 -15.82 -0.41
N SER A 93 5.71 -14.71 -0.43
CA SER A 93 6.07 -14.03 -1.68
C SER A 93 7.26 -14.74 -2.32
N ARG A 94 7.13 -15.13 -3.60
CA ARG A 94 8.16 -15.85 -4.33
C ARG A 94 8.69 -15.03 -5.49
N ARG A 95 9.98 -15.15 -5.78
CA ARG A 95 10.55 -14.67 -7.03
C ARG A 95 11.39 -15.77 -7.63
N LEU A 96 11.07 -16.16 -8.84
CA LEU A 96 11.71 -17.29 -9.53
C LEU A 96 12.27 -16.81 -10.85
N ASN A 97 13.41 -17.36 -11.26
CA ASN A 97 13.96 -17.12 -12.59
C ASN A 97 13.20 -17.97 -13.60
N LEU A 98 12.50 -17.32 -14.52
CA LEU A 98 11.98 -17.97 -15.71
C LEU A 98 13.12 -18.16 -16.71
N THR A 99 13.33 -19.39 -17.15
CA THR A 99 14.36 -19.78 -18.11
C THR A 99 13.76 -20.66 -19.21
N GLY A 100 14.49 -20.85 -20.31
CA GLY A 100 14.06 -21.72 -21.42
C GLY A 100 13.14 -21.06 -22.46
N GLU A 101 12.54 -19.90 -22.15
CA GLU A 101 11.78 -19.09 -23.12
C GLU A 101 12.40 -17.70 -23.29
N GLY A 102 13.45 -17.62 -24.11
CA GLY A 102 14.18 -16.37 -24.40
C GLY A 102 15.15 -15.97 -23.28
N SER A 103 15.34 -14.66 -23.10
CA SER A 103 16.20 -14.13 -22.05
C SER A 103 15.66 -14.46 -20.66
N PRO A 104 16.51 -14.92 -19.71
CA PRO A 104 16.10 -15.16 -18.33
C PRO A 104 15.45 -13.92 -17.70
N GLU A 105 14.32 -14.11 -17.04
CA GLU A 105 13.56 -13.03 -16.41
C GLU A 105 13.21 -13.41 -14.96
N LEU A 106 13.43 -12.50 -14.02
CA LEU A 106 13.00 -12.68 -12.64
C LEU A 106 11.52 -12.30 -12.52
N ILE A 107 10.65 -13.29 -12.39
CA ILE A 107 9.21 -13.10 -12.27
C ILE A 107 8.79 -13.15 -10.80
N SER A 108 7.74 -12.42 -10.43
CA SER A 108 7.23 -12.36 -9.04
C SER A 108 5.93 -13.13 -8.92
N GLY A 109 5.78 -13.90 -7.86
CA GLY A 109 4.62 -14.74 -7.63
C GLY A 109 4.40 -15.02 -6.15
N VAL A 110 3.54 -15.99 -5.86
CA VAL A 110 3.24 -16.40 -4.49
C VAL A 110 3.29 -17.92 -4.36
N GLY A 111 3.85 -18.39 -3.25
CA GLY A 111 3.67 -19.76 -2.78
C GLY A 111 2.49 -19.79 -1.81
N MET A 112 1.58 -20.75 -1.96
CA MET A 112 0.45 -20.91 -1.03
C MET A 112 0.06 -22.37 -0.85
N SER A 113 -0.65 -22.70 0.23
CA SER A 113 -1.22 -24.06 0.39
C SER A 113 -2.15 -24.40 -0.77
N ALA A 114 -2.34 -25.70 -1.03
CA ALA A 114 -3.25 -26.15 -2.07
C ALA A 114 -4.71 -25.66 -1.86
N SER A 115 -5.09 -25.34 -0.62
CA SER A 115 -6.37 -24.74 -0.28
C SER A 115 -6.50 -23.26 -0.62
N GLY A 116 -5.41 -22.51 -0.79
CA GLY A 116 -5.43 -21.05 -0.90
C GLY A 116 -6.34 -20.51 -2.01
N LEU A 117 -6.25 -21.07 -3.21
CA LEU A 117 -7.12 -20.68 -4.34
C LEU A 117 -8.58 -21.08 -4.11
N ARG A 118 -8.84 -22.20 -3.42
CA ARG A 118 -10.21 -22.65 -3.07
C ARG A 118 -10.83 -21.77 -2.00
N ILE A 119 -10.06 -21.34 -1.00
CA ILE A 119 -10.47 -20.36 0.03
C ILE A 119 -10.93 -19.06 -0.63
N LEU A 120 -10.17 -18.56 -1.60
CA LEU A 120 -10.53 -17.36 -2.38
C LEU A 120 -11.69 -17.61 -3.34
N ARG A 121 -12.07 -18.88 -3.56
CA ARG A 121 -13.02 -19.34 -4.59
C ARG A 121 -12.60 -18.82 -5.98
N ALA A 122 -11.30 -18.85 -6.23
CA ALA A 122 -10.69 -18.42 -7.48
C ALA A 122 -11.11 -19.36 -8.61
N ARG A 123 -11.62 -18.79 -9.70
CA ARG A 123 -12.05 -19.55 -10.87
C ARG A 123 -10.92 -19.62 -11.91
N PRO A 124 -10.56 -20.81 -12.40
CA PRO A 124 -9.65 -20.91 -13.53
C PRO A 124 -10.37 -20.41 -14.79
N PHE A 125 -9.66 -19.63 -15.61
CA PHE A 125 -10.04 -19.32 -16.99
C PHE A 125 -9.74 -20.50 -17.92
N LEU A 126 -8.60 -21.15 -17.70
CA LEU A 126 -8.19 -22.38 -18.37
C LEU A 126 -7.69 -23.40 -17.34
N GLY A 127 -7.93 -24.68 -17.61
CA GLY A 127 -7.44 -25.78 -16.78
C GLY A 127 -8.09 -25.83 -15.41
N ARG A 128 -7.28 -26.00 -14.36
CA ARG A 128 -7.73 -26.17 -12.97
C ARG A 128 -6.84 -25.42 -11.98
N VAL A 129 -7.29 -25.38 -10.72
CA VAL A 129 -6.49 -24.98 -9.56
C VAL A 129 -5.83 -26.21 -8.90
N PHE A 130 -5.11 -26.00 -7.79
CA PHE A 130 -4.42 -27.07 -7.07
C PHE A 130 -5.38 -28.13 -6.51
N ALA A 131 -4.96 -29.39 -6.60
CA ALA A 131 -5.56 -30.50 -5.88
C ALA A 131 -5.02 -30.54 -4.43
N PRO A 132 -5.78 -31.10 -3.47
CA PRO A 132 -5.44 -31.01 -2.04
C PRO A 132 -4.08 -31.59 -1.62
N ASP A 133 -3.48 -32.46 -2.44
CA ASP A 133 -2.20 -33.12 -2.18
C ASP A 133 -1.04 -32.53 -2.98
N GLU A 134 -1.27 -31.49 -3.81
CA GLU A 134 -0.24 -30.86 -4.64
C GLU A 134 0.66 -29.88 -3.87
N ASP A 135 0.41 -29.65 -2.58
CA ASP A 135 1.37 -28.98 -1.70
C ASP A 135 2.29 -29.96 -0.95
N GLN A 136 2.16 -31.27 -1.18
CA GLN A 136 3.06 -32.28 -0.63
C GLN A 136 4.36 -32.39 -1.45
N PRO A 137 5.50 -32.68 -0.80
CA PRO A 137 6.77 -32.86 -1.49
C PRO A 137 6.68 -33.89 -2.63
N GLY A 138 7.13 -33.51 -3.83
CA GLY A 138 7.14 -34.37 -5.01
C GLY A 138 5.88 -34.25 -5.88
N LYS A 139 4.83 -33.60 -5.39
CA LYS A 139 3.62 -33.23 -6.16
C LYS A 139 3.52 -31.72 -6.41
N ASP A 140 4.48 -30.96 -5.89
CA ASP A 140 4.54 -29.50 -5.85
C ASP A 140 5.10 -28.84 -7.14
N GLN A 141 5.40 -29.64 -8.17
CA GLN A 141 5.93 -29.17 -9.46
C GLN A 141 4.83 -28.76 -10.45
N VAL A 142 3.84 -28.03 -9.95
CA VAL A 142 2.74 -27.47 -10.73
C VAL A 142 2.67 -25.96 -10.54
N VAL A 143 2.16 -25.26 -11.54
CA VAL A 143 2.03 -23.80 -11.49
C VAL A 143 0.69 -23.35 -12.07
N VAL A 144 0.08 -22.37 -11.42
CA VAL A 144 -1.08 -21.63 -11.93
C VAL A 144 -0.61 -20.23 -12.32
N LEU A 145 -0.90 -19.81 -13.55
CA LEU A 145 -0.48 -18.51 -14.05
C LEU A 145 -1.56 -17.45 -13.82
N SER A 146 -1.15 -16.21 -13.62
CA SER A 146 -2.10 -15.10 -13.68
C SER A 146 -2.46 -14.78 -15.13
N HIS A 147 -3.68 -14.28 -15.33
CA HIS A 147 -4.15 -13.88 -16.66
C HIS A 147 -3.23 -12.84 -17.32
N GLY A 148 -2.74 -11.87 -16.53
CA GLY A 148 -1.87 -10.81 -17.02
C GLY A 148 -0.51 -11.31 -17.49
N PHE A 149 0.08 -12.29 -16.80
CA PHE A 149 1.33 -12.90 -17.24
C PHE A 149 1.14 -13.76 -18.50
N TRP A 150 0.10 -14.59 -18.51
CA TRP A 150 -0.26 -15.41 -19.66
C TRP A 150 -0.47 -14.59 -20.94
N GLN A 151 -1.18 -13.45 -20.85
CA GLN A 151 -1.35 -12.56 -22.00
C GLN A 151 -0.05 -11.86 -22.43
N ARG A 152 0.69 -11.26 -21.48
CA ARG A 152 1.87 -10.44 -21.81
C ARG A 152 3.05 -11.28 -22.29
N ARG A 153 3.30 -12.43 -21.66
CA ARG A 153 4.50 -13.24 -21.89
C ARG A 153 4.25 -14.42 -22.83
N LEU A 154 3.09 -15.06 -22.72
CA LEU A 154 2.76 -16.27 -23.48
C LEU A 154 1.76 -16.00 -24.63
N GLY A 155 1.51 -14.72 -24.93
CA GLY A 155 0.67 -14.30 -26.06
C GLY A 155 -0.79 -14.71 -25.97
N GLY A 156 -1.27 -15.17 -24.81
CA GLY A 156 -2.63 -15.68 -24.68
C GLY A 156 -2.84 -17.07 -25.29
N ASP A 157 -1.80 -17.90 -25.41
CA ASP A 157 -1.91 -19.25 -25.97
C ASP A 157 -2.77 -20.18 -25.10
N ALA A 158 -3.89 -20.66 -25.64
CA ALA A 158 -4.80 -21.58 -24.95
C ALA A 158 -4.19 -22.98 -24.71
N SER A 159 -3.15 -23.35 -25.46
CA SER A 159 -2.43 -24.63 -25.31
C SER A 159 -1.41 -24.63 -24.17
N VAL A 160 -1.36 -23.54 -23.38
CA VAL A 160 -0.44 -23.42 -22.23
C VAL A 160 -0.67 -24.48 -21.15
N VAL A 161 -1.90 -24.98 -20.98
CA VAL A 161 -2.21 -26.00 -19.96
C VAL A 161 -1.57 -27.34 -20.35
N GLY A 162 -0.82 -27.94 -19.43
CA GLY A 162 0.00 -29.14 -19.65
C GLY A 162 1.42 -28.83 -20.13
N ARG A 163 1.70 -27.58 -20.51
CA ARG A 163 3.04 -27.15 -20.92
C ARG A 163 3.95 -26.98 -19.70
N THR A 164 5.24 -27.18 -19.87
CA THR A 164 6.22 -27.08 -18.79
C THR A 164 6.99 -25.77 -18.86
N LEU A 165 7.09 -25.06 -17.73
CA LEU A 165 7.93 -23.88 -17.57
C LEU A 165 9.14 -24.22 -16.70
N GLN A 166 10.32 -23.65 -17.03
CA GLN A 166 11.51 -23.79 -16.19
C GLN A 166 11.61 -22.62 -15.22
N LEU A 167 11.25 -22.86 -13.97
CA LEU A 167 11.32 -21.89 -12.87
C LEU A 167 12.44 -22.32 -11.92
N ASP A 168 13.46 -21.47 -11.76
CA ASP A 168 14.68 -21.78 -10.98
C ASP A 168 15.31 -23.14 -11.34
N GLY A 169 15.32 -23.46 -12.64
CA GLY A 169 15.87 -24.69 -13.19
C GLY A 169 15.07 -25.96 -12.87
N ARG A 170 13.89 -25.82 -12.26
CA ARG A 170 12.92 -26.89 -12.04
C ARG A 170 11.74 -26.76 -13.00
N SER A 171 11.36 -27.90 -13.54
CA SER A 171 10.24 -28.03 -14.45
C SER A 171 8.94 -27.96 -13.66
N HIS A 172 8.11 -26.96 -13.94
CA HIS A 172 6.76 -26.82 -13.39
C HIS A 172 5.74 -26.98 -14.49
N THR A 173 4.77 -27.86 -14.30
CA THR A 173 3.69 -28.04 -15.27
C THR A 173 2.61 -26.99 -15.06
N VAL A 174 2.25 -26.26 -16.10
CA VAL A 174 1.14 -25.30 -16.04
C VAL A 174 -0.16 -26.07 -15.98
N ILE A 175 -0.87 -26.00 -14.86
CA ILE A 175 -2.14 -26.72 -14.67
C ILE A 175 -3.37 -25.84 -14.92
N GLY A 176 -3.18 -24.52 -14.96
CA GLY A 176 -4.25 -23.58 -15.24
C GLY A 176 -3.81 -22.13 -15.31
N VAL A 177 -4.74 -21.30 -15.78
CA VAL A 177 -4.63 -19.84 -15.81
C VAL A 177 -5.82 -19.28 -15.05
N LEU A 178 -5.59 -18.37 -14.11
CA LEU A 178 -6.68 -17.72 -13.38
C LEU A 178 -7.49 -16.78 -14.29
N ALA A 179 -8.78 -16.64 -14.01
CA ALA A 179 -9.57 -15.54 -14.56
C ALA A 179 -9.00 -14.17 -14.12
N PRO A 180 -9.23 -13.09 -14.88
CA PRO A 180 -8.82 -11.75 -14.49
C PRO A 180 -9.32 -11.41 -13.07
N MET A 181 -8.40 -11.31 -12.12
CA MET A 181 -8.70 -10.96 -10.73
C MET A 181 -7.54 -10.22 -10.09
N VAL A 182 -7.86 -9.39 -9.10
CA VAL A 182 -6.88 -8.72 -8.25
C VAL A 182 -6.67 -9.59 -7.01
N LEU A 183 -5.45 -10.08 -6.82
CA LEU A 183 -5.10 -10.82 -5.61
C LEU A 183 -4.97 -9.85 -4.41
N PRO A 184 -5.36 -10.26 -3.19
CA PRO A 184 -5.28 -9.44 -1.98
C PRO A 184 -3.88 -8.88 -1.69
N TRP A 185 -2.84 -9.65 -2.03
CA TRP A 185 -1.44 -9.37 -1.68
C TRP A 185 -0.65 -8.68 -2.79
N GLY A 186 -1.34 -8.18 -3.82
CA GLY A 186 -0.72 -7.48 -4.94
C GLY A 186 -0.57 -8.34 -6.21
N PRO A 187 0.04 -7.79 -7.27
CA PRO A 187 0.19 -8.48 -8.54
C PRO A 187 1.14 -9.69 -8.39
N ALA A 188 0.73 -10.82 -8.94
CA ALA A 188 1.52 -12.04 -9.07
C ALA A 188 1.48 -12.51 -10.52
N ASP A 189 2.62 -12.91 -11.07
CA ASP A 189 2.74 -13.52 -12.40
C ASP A 189 2.38 -15.01 -12.34
N PHE A 190 2.71 -15.67 -11.23
CA PHE A 190 2.49 -17.10 -11.02
C PHE A 190 2.13 -17.42 -9.57
N ILE A 191 1.55 -18.60 -9.39
CA ILE A 191 1.22 -19.19 -8.10
C ILE A 191 1.72 -20.63 -8.10
N VAL A 192 2.51 -21.00 -7.09
CA VAL A 192 3.00 -22.37 -6.88
C VAL A 192 2.46 -22.92 -5.55
N PRO A 193 2.24 -24.23 -5.45
CA PRO A 193 1.83 -24.82 -4.19
C PRO A 193 2.99 -24.83 -3.19
N MET A 194 2.66 -24.73 -1.90
CA MET A 194 3.62 -24.65 -0.82
C MET A 194 3.02 -25.15 0.49
N ALA A 195 3.77 -26.01 1.18
CA ALA A 195 3.49 -26.44 2.53
C ALA A 195 4.62 -26.07 3.49
N VAL A 196 4.32 -26.08 4.79
CA VAL A 196 5.35 -26.07 5.83
C VAL A 196 6.17 -27.34 5.68
N ARG A 197 7.49 -27.20 5.58
CA ARG A 197 8.39 -28.35 5.48
C ARG A 197 8.44 -29.10 6.82
N PRO A 198 8.64 -30.42 6.82
CA PRO A 198 8.76 -31.18 8.05
C PRO A 198 9.83 -30.66 9.02
N ASN A 199 10.96 -30.16 8.51
CA ASN A 199 12.02 -29.60 9.35
C ASN A 199 11.64 -28.26 10.00
N ASP A 200 10.70 -27.53 9.39
CA ASP A 200 10.29 -26.19 9.85
C ASP A 200 9.06 -26.29 10.77
N SER A 201 8.46 -27.48 10.94
CA SER A 201 7.17 -27.64 11.66
C SER A 201 7.22 -27.19 13.11
N ASN A 202 8.38 -27.33 13.76
CA ASN A 202 8.59 -26.91 15.15
C ASN A 202 9.19 -25.50 15.26
N GLN A 203 9.43 -24.81 14.14
CA GLN A 203 10.00 -23.46 14.13
C GLN A 203 8.95 -22.45 14.59
N ARG A 204 9.22 -21.83 15.75
CA ARG A 204 8.30 -20.89 16.41
C ARG A 204 8.85 -19.48 16.55
N GLY A 205 10.16 -19.29 16.38
CA GLY A 205 10.87 -18.02 16.54
C GLY A 205 11.04 -17.19 15.27
N SER A 206 10.79 -17.76 14.09
CA SER A 206 10.94 -17.07 12.81
C SER A 206 9.58 -16.79 12.18
N HIS A 207 9.27 -15.52 11.95
CA HIS A 207 7.96 -15.08 11.46
C HIS A 207 8.08 -14.50 10.05
N TRP A 208 7.48 -15.19 9.10
CA TRP A 208 7.55 -14.81 7.68
C TRP A 208 6.34 -15.28 6.87
N LEU A 209 5.50 -16.15 7.45
CA LEU A 209 4.31 -16.65 6.77
C LEU A 209 3.16 -15.67 6.95
N GLN A 210 2.55 -15.30 5.83
CA GLN A 210 1.23 -14.70 5.85
C GLN A 210 0.20 -15.84 5.94
N VAL A 211 -0.79 -15.71 6.81
CA VAL A 211 -1.83 -16.74 6.97
C VAL A 211 -3.19 -16.12 6.71
N PHE A 212 -3.97 -16.73 5.85
CA PHE A 212 -5.34 -16.30 5.58
C PHE A 212 -6.28 -17.49 5.54
N GLY A 213 -7.55 -17.26 5.87
CA GLY A 213 -8.55 -18.30 5.94
C GLY A 213 -9.94 -17.81 5.63
N ARG A 214 -10.85 -18.76 5.47
CA ARG A 214 -12.29 -18.51 5.38
C ARG A 214 -12.96 -19.05 6.62
N LEU A 215 -13.76 -18.22 7.29
CA LEU A 215 -14.55 -18.62 8.44
C LEU A 215 -15.71 -19.53 8.01
N LYS A 216 -16.07 -20.49 8.86
CA LYS A 216 -17.26 -21.34 8.68
C LYS A 216 -18.54 -20.48 8.66
N PRO A 217 -19.62 -20.95 8.01
CA PRO A 217 -20.92 -20.27 8.07
C PRO A 217 -21.37 -20.05 9.53
N GLY A 218 -21.74 -18.81 9.87
CA GLY A 218 -22.20 -18.44 11.21
C GLY A 218 -21.11 -17.99 12.20
N GLU A 219 -19.83 -18.17 11.86
CA GLU A 219 -18.72 -17.69 12.68
C GLU A 219 -18.46 -16.19 12.45
N THR A 220 -18.08 -15.49 13.52
CA THR A 220 -17.67 -14.07 13.46
C THR A 220 -16.18 -13.93 13.76
N VAL A 221 -15.60 -12.79 13.35
CA VAL A 221 -14.17 -12.52 13.57
C VAL A 221 -13.84 -12.49 15.06
N GLU A 222 -14.74 -11.96 15.89
CA GLU A 222 -14.59 -11.86 17.34
C GLU A 222 -14.61 -13.23 18.00
N ARG A 223 -15.52 -14.11 17.58
CA ARG A 223 -15.61 -15.48 18.07
C ARG A 223 -14.39 -16.31 17.66
N ALA A 224 -13.98 -16.20 16.40
CA ALA A 224 -12.79 -16.85 15.89
C ALA A 224 -11.51 -16.37 16.59
N GLY A 225 -11.39 -15.08 16.89
CA GLY A 225 -10.29 -14.54 17.69
C GLY A 225 -10.27 -15.06 19.13
N THR A 226 -11.45 -15.23 19.74
CA THR A 226 -11.58 -15.82 21.08
C THR A 226 -11.15 -17.29 21.08
N GLU A 227 -11.57 -18.07 20.09
CA GLU A 227 -11.18 -19.48 19.96
C GLU A 227 -9.68 -19.64 19.74
N LEU A 228 -9.07 -18.90 18.81
CA LEU A 228 -7.62 -18.98 18.60
C LEU A 228 -6.84 -18.52 19.83
N SER A 229 -7.36 -17.56 20.59
CA SER A 229 -6.76 -17.17 21.88
C SER A 229 -6.83 -18.30 22.91
N ALA A 230 -7.92 -19.08 22.93
CA ALA A 230 -8.06 -20.26 23.78
C ALA A 230 -7.11 -21.37 23.36
N VAL A 231 -6.97 -21.64 22.05
CA VAL A 231 -5.99 -22.59 21.49
C VAL A 231 -4.57 -22.17 21.88
N ALA A 232 -4.23 -20.89 21.71
CA ALA A 232 -2.92 -20.36 22.11
C ALA A 232 -2.68 -20.51 23.62
N ALA A 233 -3.71 -20.33 24.45
CA ALA A 233 -3.61 -20.55 25.90
C ALA A 233 -3.43 -22.02 26.27
N GLN A 234 -4.08 -22.94 25.56
CA GLN A 234 -3.96 -24.39 25.76
C GLN A 234 -2.57 -24.90 25.39
N LEU A 235 -2.00 -24.40 24.29
CA LEU A 235 -0.67 -24.82 23.80
C LEU A 235 0.48 -24.09 24.50
N ARG A 236 0.18 -23.03 25.26
CA ARG A 236 1.16 -22.21 25.97
C ARG A 236 2.16 -22.99 26.85
N PRO A 237 1.79 -24.06 27.57
CA PRO A 237 2.74 -24.86 28.35
C PRO A 237 3.79 -25.60 27.48
N LEU A 238 3.49 -25.83 26.21
CA LEU A 238 4.38 -26.47 25.25
C LEU A 238 5.32 -25.46 24.56
N TYR A 239 5.12 -24.16 24.79
CA TYR A 239 5.88 -23.10 24.14
C TYR A 239 7.08 -22.66 24.97
N PRO A 240 8.17 -22.20 24.31
CA PRO A 240 9.29 -21.57 24.99
C PRO A 240 8.85 -20.40 25.88
N ALA A 241 9.60 -20.15 26.95
CA ALA A 241 9.30 -19.09 27.92
C ALA A 241 9.17 -17.68 27.30
N TRP A 242 9.87 -17.40 26.19
CA TRP A 242 9.80 -16.10 25.51
C TRP A 242 8.49 -15.88 24.74
N LYS A 243 7.78 -16.96 24.38
CA LYS A 243 6.51 -16.94 23.63
C LYS A 243 5.29 -16.90 24.56
N GLN A 244 5.53 -16.82 25.87
CA GLN A 244 4.48 -16.70 26.87
C GLN A 244 3.73 -15.36 26.67
N GLY A 245 2.40 -15.42 26.59
CA GLY A 245 1.54 -14.25 26.35
C GLY A 245 1.28 -13.93 24.87
N TRP A 246 1.94 -14.61 23.93
CA TRP A 246 1.60 -14.50 22.52
C TRP A 246 0.23 -15.11 22.24
N GLY A 247 -0.52 -14.49 21.33
CA GLY A 247 -1.85 -14.92 20.90
C GLY A 247 -2.01 -14.82 19.39
N ALA A 248 -3.26 -14.84 18.94
CA ALA A 248 -3.62 -14.65 17.53
C ALA A 248 -4.60 -13.49 17.40
N THR A 249 -4.46 -12.71 16.33
CA THR A 249 -5.39 -11.63 15.97
C THR A 249 -5.90 -11.85 14.57
N LEU A 250 -7.21 -11.80 14.38
CA LEU A 250 -7.84 -11.89 13.06
C LEU A 250 -8.23 -10.50 12.60
N VAL A 251 -7.96 -10.22 11.33
CA VAL A 251 -8.34 -8.97 10.67
C VAL A 251 -9.16 -9.32 9.43
N PRO A 252 -10.36 -8.75 9.23
CA PRO A 252 -11.10 -8.93 7.99
C PRO A 252 -10.22 -8.59 6.79
N LEU A 253 -10.23 -9.42 5.75
CA LEU A 253 -9.32 -9.23 4.61
C LEU A 253 -9.51 -7.87 3.93
N HIS A 254 -10.74 -7.33 3.93
CA HIS A 254 -11.01 -5.99 3.42
C HIS A 254 -10.30 -4.91 4.25
N GLU A 255 -10.31 -5.01 5.58
CA GLU A 255 -9.59 -4.08 6.46
C GLU A 255 -8.07 -4.24 6.31
N GLN A 256 -7.58 -5.46 6.15
CA GLN A 256 -6.17 -5.74 5.91
C GLN A 256 -5.63 -5.03 4.65
N ILE A 257 -6.42 -4.97 3.58
CA ILE A 257 -6.01 -4.35 2.31
C ILE A 257 -6.16 -2.82 2.37
N THR A 258 -7.17 -2.31 3.09
CA THR A 258 -7.61 -0.91 2.97
C THR A 258 -7.31 -0.03 4.18
N GLY A 259 -7.04 -0.64 5.34
CA GLY A 259 -6.95 0.02 6.64
C GLY A 259 -5.95 1.17 6.67
N ASP A 260 -4.74 0.94 6.15
CA ASP A 260 -3.66 1.95 6.15
C ASP A 260 -3.95 3.14 5.22
N SER A 261 -4.73 2.92 4.15
CA SER A 261 -5.08 3.95 3.18
C SER A 261 -6.29 4.77 3.59
N ARG A 262 -7.16 4.23 4.46
CA ARG A 262 -8.44 4.82 4.83
C ARG A 262 -8.33 6.25 5.38
N PRO A 263 -7.45 6.57 6.34
CA PRO A 263 -7.34 7.93 6.86
C PRO A 263 -6.91 8.94 5.78
N THR A 264 -5.92 8.58 4.97
CA THR A 264 -5.41 9.44 3.89
C THR A 264 -6.48 9.70 2.83
N LEU A 265 -7.23 8.66 2.43
CA LEU A 265 -8.32 8.79 1.47
C LEU A 265 -9.48 9.63 2.03
N LEU A 266 -9.80 9.52 3.32
CA LEU A 266 -10.82 10.34 3.97
C LEU A 266 -10.40 11.82 4.05
N VAL A 267 -9.13 12.10 4.36
CA VAL A 267 -8.59 13.47 4.33
C VAL A 267 -8.65 14.05 2.92
N LEU A 268 -8.25 13.27 1.90
CA LEU A 268 -8.34 13.69 0.50
C LEU A 268 -9.79 13.96 0.07
N PHE A 269 -10.72 13.08 0.46
CA PHE A 269 -12.14 13.24 0.17
C PHE A 269 -12.74 14.48 0.83
N GLY A 270 -12.41 14.72 2.10
CA GLY A 270 -12.81 15.92 2.83
C GLY A 270 -12.24 17.21 2.21
N ALA A 271 -10.98 17.19 1.80
CA ALA A 271 -10.33 18.32 1.13
C ALA A 271 -11.02 18.69 -0.19
N VAL A 272 -11.31 17.70 -1.03
CA VAL A 272 -12.01 17.93 -2.30
C VAL A 272 -13.48 18.32 -2.08
N GLY A 273 -14.11 17.86 -1.00
CA GLY A 273 -15.40 18.39 -0.55
C GLY A 273 -15.35 19.89 -0.24
N CYS A 274 -14.30 20.37 0.43
CA CYS A 274 -14.10 21.80 0.67
C CYS A 274 -13.92 22.58 -0.63
N VAL A 275 -13.17 22.05 -1.60
CA VAL A 275 -13.00 22.65 -2.93
C VAL A 275 -14.35 22.76 -3.65
N LEU A 276 -15.20 21.74 -3.57
CA LEU A 276 -16.55 21.78 -4.12
C LEU A 276 -17.40 22.87 -3.44
N LEU A 277 -17.34 23.01 -2.12
CA LEU A 277 -18.06 24.06 -1.39
C LEU A 277 -17.60 25.46 -1.80
N ILE A 278 -16.30 25.65 -2.02
CA ILE A 278 -15.72 26.91 -2.54
C ILE A 278 -16.24 27.18 -3.96
N ALA A 279 -16.20 26.19 -4.84
CA ALA A 279 -16.71 26.30 -6.21
C ALA A 279 -18.21 26.68 -6.22
N CYS A 280 -19.00 26.05 -5.36
CA CYS A 280 -20.43 26.34 -5.24
C CYS A 280 -20.70 27.72 -4.64
N SER A 281 -19.91 28.16 -3.65
CA SER A 281 -20.00 29.50 -3.06
C SER A 281 -19.70 30.58 -4.11
N ASN A 282 -18.70 30.35 -4.95
CA ASN A 282 -18.39 31.21 -6.09
C ASN A 282 -19.55 31.32 -7.07
N VAL A 283 -20.17 30.19 -7.43
CA VAL A 283 -21.35 30.19 -8.32
C VAL A 283 -22.54 30.91 -7.67
N ALA A 284 -22.79 30.70 -6.38
CA ALA A 284 -23.84 31.41 -5.64
C ALA A 284 -23.61 32.93 -5.65
N ASN A 285 -22.37 33.37 -5.43
CA ASN A 285 -21.99 34.78 -5.49
C ASN A 285 -22.21 35.37 -6.90
N LEU A 286 -21.85 34.63 -7.95
CA LEU A 286 -22.11 35.03 -9.33
C LEU A 286 -23.62 35.11 -9.63
N LEU A 287 -24.41 34.15 -9.16
CA LEU A 287 -25.87 34.15 -9.30
C LEU A 287 -26.52 35.32 -8.55
N LEU A 288 -26.05 35.64 -7.35
CA LEU A 288 -26.49 36.80 -6.55
C LEU A 288 -26.16 38.12 -7.25
N ALA A 289 -24.98 38.24 -7.86
CA ALA A 289 -24.57 39.42 -8.61
C ALA A 289 -25.43 39.58 -9.88
N ARG A 290 -25.70 38.49 -10.59
CA ARG A 290 -26.52 38.48 -11.80
C ARG A 290 -27.99 38.79 -11.51
N SER A 291 -28.54 38.31 -10.39
CA SER A 291 -29.93 38.60 -10.02
C SER A 291 -30.16 40.07 -9.67
N SER A 292 -29.11 40.81 -9.25
CA SER A 292 -29.18 42.28 -9.09
C SER A 292 -29.47 42.99 -10.41
N GLY A 293 -28.80 42.60 -11.50
CA GLY A 293 -29.06 43.16 -12.83
C GLY A 293 -30.44 42.83 -13.39
N ARG A 294 -31.07 41.75 -12.91
CA ARG A 294 -32.42 41.29 -13.34
C ARG A 294 -33.55 41.72 -12.39
N GLN A 295 -33.28 42.59 -11.42
CA GLN A 295 -34.30 43.02 -10.45
C GLN A 295 -35.51 43.68 -11.10
N LYS A 296 -35.31 44.54 -12.11
CA LYS A 296 -36.41 45.21 -12.83
C LYS A 296 -37.32 44.20 -13.55
N GLU A 297 -36.74 43.17 -14.19
CA GLU A 297 -37.49 42.08 -14.85
C GLU A 297 -38.34 41.29 -13.85
N MET A 298 -37.76 40.96 -12.70
CA MET A 298 -38.43 40.21 -11.63
C MET A 298 -39.54 41.03 -10.97
N ALA A 299 -39.33 42.33 -10.76
CA ALA A 299 -40.33 43.24 -10.21
C ALA A 299 -41.54 43.42 -11.14
N VAL A 300 -41.32 43.55 -12.46
CA VAL A 300 -42.40 43.60 -13.45
C VAL A 300 -43.20 42.29 -13.45
N ARG A 301 -42.54 41.12 -13.37
CA ARG A 301 -43.24 39.83 -13.27
C ARG A 301 -44.05 39.68 -11.99
N ALA A 302 -43.53 40.16 -10.86
CA ALA A 302 -44.25 40.17 -9.60
C ALA A 302 -45.48 41.10 -9.67
N ALA A 303 -45.35 42.27 -10.30
CA ALA A 303 -46.46 43.21 -10.53
C ALA A 303 -47.53 42.61 -11.47
N LEU A 304 -47.15 41.77 -12.43
CA LEU A 304 -48.05 41.00 -13.30
C LEU A 304 -48.66 39.75 -12.62
N GLY A 305 -48.46 39.56 -11.31
CA GLY A 305 -49.09 38.49 -10.53
C GLY A 305 -48.32 37.17 -10.44
N ALA A 306 -47.03 37.14 -10.81
CA ALA A 306 -46.22 35.93 -10.63
C ALA A 306 -45.97 35.64 -9.14
N GLY A 307 -46.48 34.51 -8.64
CA GLY A 307 -46.25 34.08 -7.25
C GLY A 307 -44.78 33.79 -6.93
N ARG A 308 -44.38 34.00 -5.67
CA ARG A 308 -42.99 33.82 -5.16
C ARG A 308 -42.39 32.45 -5.52
N TRP A 309 -43.20 31.39 -5.46
CA TRP A 309 -42.77 30.03 -5.79
C TRP A 309 -42.39 29.86 -7.26
N ARG A 310 -43.03 30.62 -8.17
CA ARG A 310 -42.71 30.57 -9.60
C ARG A 310 -41.34 31.17 -9.90
N ILE A 311 -40.96 32.23 -9.19
CA ILE A 311 -39.63 32.85 -9.27
C ILE A 311 -38.57 31.89 -8.71
N VAL A 312 -38.84 31.29 -7.55
CA VAL A 312 -37.91 30.33 -6.92
C VAL A 312 -37.69 29.11 -7.82
N ARG A 313 -38.76 28.50 -8.35
CA ARG A 313 -38.68 27.36 -9.26
C ARG A 313 -37.87 27.68 -10.51
N GLN A 314 -38.04 28.86 -11.09
CA GLN A 314 -37.29 29.28 -12.26
C GLN A 314 -35.78 29.39 -11.97
N LEU A 315 -35.39 30.07 -10.90
CA LEU A 315 -33.98 30.26 -10.52
C LEU A 315 -33.31 28.94 -10.11
N LEU A 316 -34.05 28.06 -9.43
CA LEU A 316 -33.59 26.70 -9.14
C LEU A 316 -33.38 25.90 -10.42
N THR A 317 -34.30 26.01 -11.40
CA THR A 317 -34.16 25.32 -12.69
C THR A 317 -32.92 25.82 -13.44
N GLU A 318 -32.64 27.14 -13.43
CA GLU A 318 -31.42 27.72 -14.00
C GLU A 318 -30.15 27.18 -13.29
N SER A 319 -30.17 27.09 -11.96
CA SER A 319 -29.02 26.64 -11.14
C SER A 319 -28.74 25.14 -11.29
N VAL A 320 -29.79 24.31 -11.30
CA VAL A 320 -29.68 22.86 -11.52
C VAL A 320 -29.24 22.56 -12.95
N LEU A 321 -29.72 23.32 -13.94
CA LEU A 321 -29.25 23.15 -15.32
C LEU A 321 -27.76 23.48 -15.45
N LEU A 322 -27.29 24.55 -14.78
CA LEU A 322 -25.87 24.91 -14.70
C LEU A 322 -25.02 23.84 -14.01
N SER A 323 -25.51 23.27 -12.91
CA SER A 323 -24.76 22.23 -12.19
C SER A 323 -24.68 20.93 -12.95
N LEU A 324 -25.75 20.53 -13.66
CA LEU A 324 -25.75 19.35 -14.52
C LEU A 324 -24.84 19.53 -15.75
N THR A 325 -24.79 20.71 -16.37
CA THR A 325 -23.83 20.96 -17.47
C THR A 325 -22.39 21.01 -16.96
N GLY A 326 -22.16 21.60 -15.78
CA GLY A 326 -20.89 21.51 -15.07
C GLY A 326 -20.49 20.06 -14.77
N ALA A 327 -21.44 19.23 -14.33
CA ALA A 327 -21.22 17.81 -14.04
C ALA A 327 -20.82 17.01 -15.28
N LEU A 328 -21.48 17.26 -16.43
CA LEU A 328 -21.12 16.61 -17.69
C LEU A 328 -19.66 16.88 -18.08
N LEU A 329 -19.24 18.15 -17.99
CA LEU A 329 -17.83 18.50 -18.24
C LEU A 329 -16.91 17.96 -17.14
N GLY A 330 -17.36 17.98 -15.88
CA GLY A 330 -16.64 17.43 -14.73
C GLY A 330 -16.42 15.92 -14.83
N LEU A 331 -17.36 15.17 -15.39
CA LEU A 331 -17.20 13.74 -15.69
C LEU A 331 -16.08 13.49 -16.69
N LEU A 332 -15.95 14.36 -17.70
CA LEU A 332 -14.83 14.30 -18.63
C LEU A 332 -13.51 14.51 -17.88
N ILE A 333 -13.42 15.55 -17.04
CA ILE A 333 -12.24 15.82 -16.21
C ILE A 333 -11.93 14.63 -15.30
N ALA A 334 -12.95 14.03 -14.68
CA ALA A 334 -12.80 12.87 -13.82
C ALA A 334 -12.29 11.65 -14.59
N PHE A 335 -12.77 11.43 -15.82
CA PHE A 335 -12.29 10.37 -16.70
C PHE A 335 -10.80 10.51 -16.99
N TRP A 336 -10.35 11.69 -17.38
CA TRP A 336 -8.93 11.98 -17.62
C TRP A 336 -8.09 11.84 -16.34
N ALA A 337 -8.58 12.34 -15.21
CA ALA A 337 -7.88 12.25 -13.93
C ALA A 337 -7.71 10.78 -13.47
N VAL A 338 -8.78 9.97 -13.54
CA VAL A 338 -8.72 8.54 -13.19
C VAL A 338 -7.78 7.79 -14.14
N GLY A 339 -7.82 8.10 -15.45
CA GLY A 339 -6.88 7.53 -16.42
C GLY A 339 -5.42 7.87 -16.10
N ALA A 340 -5.13 9.13 -15.79
CA ALA A 340 -3.78 9.56 -15.40
C ALA A 340 -3.29 8.85 -14.13
N ILE A 341 -4.15 8.71 -13.11
CA ILE A 341 -3.82 8.00 -11.86
C ILE A 341 -3.39 6.54 -12.15
N LYS A 342 -4.07 5.86 -13.07
CA LYS A 342 -3.73 4.49 -13.47
C LYS A 342 -2.37 4.38 -14.15
N HIS A 343 -2.02 5.35 -14.99
CA HIS A 343 -0.78 5.30 -15.79
C HIS A 343 0.46 5.76 -15.02
N LEU A 344 0.29 6.63 -14.04
CA LEU A 344 1.45 7.24 -13.38
C LEU A 344 2.25 6.27 -12.52
N ASN A 345 1.75 5.06 -12.19
CA ASN A 345 2.40 4.00 -11.37
C ASN A 345 3.05 4.48 -10.05
N ALA A 346 2.93 5.77 -9.72
CA ALA A 346 3.62 6.44 -8.62
C ALA A 346 2.89 6.25 -7.29
N VAL A 347 1.64 5.78 -7.33
CA VAL A 347 0.85 5.47 -6.16
C VAL A 347 0.54 3.99 -6.20
N ASN A 348 1.20 3.21 -5.33
CA ASN A 348 0.85 1.82 -5.07
C ASN A 348 -0.51 1.76 -4.35
N LEU A 349 -1.58 2.10 -5.06
CA LEU A 349 -2.95 2.01 -4.55
C LEU A 349 -3.37 0.55 -4.58
N PRO A 350 -3.80 -0.02 -3.44
CA PRO A 350 -4.50 -1.29 -3.45
C PRO A 350 -5.67 -1.22 -4.45
N ARG A 351 -5.85 -2.25 -5.27
CA ARG A 351 -6.96 -2.36 -6.24
C ARG A 351 -6.99 -1.25 -7.31
N ALA A 352 -5.84 -0.67 -7.69
CA ALA A 352 -5.76 0.31 -8.78
C ALA A 352 -6.37 -0.19 -10.12
N GLY A 353 -6.31 -1.50 -10.36
CA GLY A 353 -6.90 -2.13 -11.56
C GLY A 353 -8.43 -2.06 -11.62
N GLU A 354 -9.12 -1.91 -10.47
CA GLU A 354 -10.58 -1.80 -10.41
C GLU A 354 -11.10 -0.36 -10.52
N LEU A 355 -10.21 0.64 -10.52
CA LEU A 355 -10.58 2.04 -10.62
C LEU A 355 -11.39 2.31 -11.88
N GLY A 356 -12.52 3.00 -11.76
CA GLY A 356 -13.37 3.29 -12.90
C GLY A 356 -14.53 4.21 -12.57
N LEU A 357 -15.10 4.80 -13.63
CA LEU A 357 -16.37 5.52 -13.56
C LEU A 357 -17.49 4.50 -13.76
N ASP A 358 -17.90 3.85 -12.68
CA ASP A 358 -19.03 2.92 -12.70
C ASP A 358 -20.37 3.64 -12.42
N LEU A 359 -21.46 2.87 -12.42
CA LEU A 359 -22.80 3.42 -12.20
C LEU A 359 -22.95 4.07 -10.82
N ARG A 360 -22.22 3.62 -9.79
CA ARG A 360 -22.24 4.23 -8.46
C ARG A 360 -21.57 5.59 -8.48
N VAL A 361 -20.42 5.71 -9.12
CA VAL A 361 -19.70 6.97 -9.29
C VAL A 361 -20.52 7.97 -10.13
N LEU A 362 -21.15 7.51 -11.21
CA LEU A 362 -22.04 8.34 -12.02
C LEU A 362 -23.27 8.80 -11.20
N GLY A 363 -23.89 7.89 -10.46
CA GLY A 363 -25.01 8.21 -9.56
C GLY A 363 -24.62 9.23 -8.48
N PHE A 364 -23.44 9.07 -7.88
CA PHE A 364 -22.88 10.02 -6.93
C PHE A 364 -22.64 11.39 -7.57
N SER A 365 -22.07 11.43 -8.78
CA SER A 365 -21.82 12.68 -9.52
C SER A 365 -23.13 13.43 -9.82
N VAL A 366 -24.17 12.73 -10.26
CA VAL A 366 -25.50 13.31 -10.47
C VAL A 366 -26.09 13.81 -9.16
N LEU A 367 -26.04 13.01 -8.10
CA LEU A 367 -26.55 13.37 -6.79
C LEU A 367 -25.88 14.64 -6.24
N ILE A 368 -24.55 14.70 -6.25
CA ILE A 368 -23.81 15.85 -5.72
C ILE A 368 -24.04 17.10 -6.57
N SER A 369 -24.22 16.94 -7.89
CA SER A 369 -24.53 18.05 -8.80
C SER A 369 -25.93 18.61 -8.58
N LEU A 370 -26.92 17.76 -8.32
CA LEU A 370 -28.27 18.18 -7.93
C LEU A 370 -28.24 18.90 -6.59
N LEU A 371 -27.56 18.33 -5.59
CA LEU A 371 -27.41 18.95 -4.27
C LEU A 371 -26.71 20.32 -4.37
N ALA A 372 -25.62 20.42 -5.12
CA ALA A 372 -24.93 21.68 -5.37
C ALA A 372 -25.85 22.72 -6.04
N GLY A 373 -26.54 22.34 -7.11
CA GLY A 373 -27.48 23.22 -7.81
C GLY A 373 -28.64 23.69 -6.94
N VAL A 374 -29.19 22.81 -6.10
CA VAL A 374 -30.30 23.13 -5.19
C VAL A 374 -29.83 23.99 -4.02
N VAL A 375 -28.83 23.55 -3.25
CA VAL A 375 -28.38 24.25 -2.03
C VAL A 375 -27.93 25.68 -2.36
N PHE A 376 -27.13 25.83 -3.41
CA PHE A 376 -26.53 27.12 -3.75
C PHE A 376 -27.37 27.95 -4.73
N GLY A 377 -28.37 27.35 -5.38
CA GLY A 377 -29.40 28.06 -6.13
C GLY A 377 -30.56 28.54 -5.25
N LEU A 378 -30.89 27.82 -4.17
CA LEU A 378 -32.00 28.14 -3.28
C LEU A 378 -31.74 29.41 -2.47
N VAL A 379 -30.50 29.60 -1.98
CA VAL A 379 -30.09 30.79 -1.23
C VAL A 379 -30.35 32.09 -2.03
N PRO A 380 -29.83 32.27 -3.26
CA PRO A 380 -30.14 33.44 -4.09
C PRO A 380 -31.61 33.51 -4.50
N ALA A 381 -32.27 32.36 -4.74
CA ALA A 381 -33.67 32.32 -5.16
C ALA A 381 -34.62 32.85 -4.07
N LEU A 382 -34.45 32.40 -2.83
CA LEU A 382 -35.27 32.83 -1.70
C LEU A 382 -35.06 34.33 -1.41
N GLN A 383 -33.84 34.84 -1.53
CA GLN A 383 -33.58 36.27 -1.36
C GLN A 383 -34.22 37.12 -2.45
N THR A 384 -34.11 36.71 -3.70
CA THR A 384 -34.68 37.45 -4.84
C THR A 384 -36.22 37.41 -4.79
N SER A 385 -36.81 36.37 -4.20
CA SER A 385 -38.27 36.28 -4.02
C SER A 385 -38.86 37.23 -2.96
N ARG A 386 -38.02 37.76 -2.04
CA ARG A 386 -38.44 38.65 -0.95
C ARG A 386 -38.50 40.13 -1.33
N ILE A 387 -38.37 40.48 -2.61
CA ILE A 387 -38.45 41.88 -3.07
C ILE A 387 -39.81 42.47 -2.66
N HIS A 388 -39.78 43.48 -1.80
CA HIS A 388 -40.94 44.29 -1.45
C HIS A 388 -41.07 45.40 -2.50
N LEU A 389 -42.10 45.31 -3.35
CA LEU A 389 -42.39 46.28 -4.41
C LEU A 389 -42.46 47.73 -3.88
N ASN A 390 -42.88 47.92 -2.62
CA ASN A 390 -42.96 49.22 -1.97
C ASN A 390 -41.59 49.86 -1.66
N ASP A 391 -40.55 49.06 -1.43
CA ASP A 391 -39.22 49.59 -1.10
C ASP A 391 -38.50 50.07 -2.36
N MET A 392 -38.67 49.36 -3.49
CA MET A 392 -38.03 49.71 -4.76
C MET A 392 -38.59 50.99 -5.41
N LEU A 393 -39.86 51.34 -5.17
CA LEU A 393 -40.46 52.59 -5.66
C LEU A 393 -40.01 53.83 -4.87
N LYS A 394 -39.53 53.65 -3.63
CA LYS A 394 -38.97 54.73 -2.79
C LYS A 394 -37.46 54.91 -2.98
N GLU A 395 -36.77 53.98 -3.63
CA GLU A 395 -35.30 53.84 -3.64
C GLU A 395 -34.56 54.62 -4.75
N GLY A 396 -35.19 55.65 -5.34
CA GLY A 396 -34.53 56.49 -6.35
C GLY A 396 -33.31 57.28 -5.87
N ALA A 397 -33.01 57.33 -4.56
CA ALA A 397 -32.03 58.28 -4.01
C ALA A 397 -31.15 57.81 -2.83
N ARG A 398 -31.12 56.53 -2.45
CA ARG A 398 -30.23 56.07 -1.37
C ARG A 398 -29.45 54.81 -1.73
N THR A 399 -28.24 55.04 -2.23
CA THR A 399 -27.16 54.05 -2.32
C THR A 399 -26.73 53.56 -0.93
N SER A 400 -26.53 52.24 -0.83
CA SER A 400 -25.48 51.59 -0.03
C SER A 400 -25.62 51.61 1.50
N GLY A 401 -26.22 50.57 2.09
CA GLY A 401 -26.03 50.29 3.52
C GLY A 401 -26.89 49.14 4.07
N THR A 402 -26.27 48.00 4.36
CA THR A 402 -26.76 46.98 5.34
C THR A 402 -28.12 46.29 5.12
N GLY A 403 -28.47 45.90 3.89
CA GLY A 403 -29.58 44.96 3.67
C GLY A 403 -29.22 43.49 4.02
N PRO A 404 -30.20 42.61 4.34
CA PRO A 404 -29.98 41.17 4.60
C PRO A 404 -29.29 40.43 3.45
N ARG A 405 -29.38 40.95 2.23
CA ARG A 405 -28.67 40.46 1.04
C ARG A 405 -27.16 40.62 1.13
N ASN A 406 -26.68 41.75 1.66
CA ASN A 406 -25.24 41.98 1.86
C ASN A 406 -24.70 41.07 2.97
N ARG A 407 -25.49 40.78 4.01
CA ARG A 407 -25.10 39.85 5.09
C ARG A 407 -24.86 38.42 4.61
N VAL A 408 -25.70 37.89 3.72
CA VAL A 408 -25.48 36.53 3.18
C VAL A 408 -24.33 36.47 2.20
N ARG A 409 -24.16 37.50 1.35
CA ARG A 409 -22.98 37.59 0.49
C ARG A 409 -21.70 37.66 1.32
N SER A 410 -21.67 38.49 2.36
CA SER A 410 -20.56 38.56 3.32
C SER A 410 -20.36 37.22 4.03
N GLY A 411 -21.43 36.52 4.43
CA GLY A 411 -21.35 35.18 5.02
C GLY A 411 -20.75 34.14 4.09
N LEU A 412 -21.15 34.12 2.81
CA LEU A 412 -20.56 33.25 1.78
C LEU A 412 -19.07 33.54 1.56
N ILE A 413 -18.69 34.82 1.50
CA ILE A 413 -17.28 35.23 1.37
C ILE A 413 -16.48 34.81 2.61
N ILE A 414 -17.01 34.99 3.82
CA ILE A 414 -16.35 34.57 5.06
C ILE A 414 -16.18 33.05 5.08
N ALA A 415 -17.20 32.29 4.70
CA ALA A 415 -17.14 30.83 4.61
C ALA A 415 -16.11 30.37 3.56
N GLU A 416 -16.08 31.02 2.40
CA GLU A 416 -15.11 30.75 1.34
C GLU A 416 -13.67 31.00 1.80
N VAL A 417 -13.41 32.15 2.44
CA VAL A 417 -12.11 32.50 2.99
C VAL A 417 -11.71 31.51 4.09
N ALA A 418 -12.63 31.15 5.00
CA ALA A 418 -12.38 30.18 6.06
C ALA A 418 -12.03 28.79 5.51
N LEU A 419 -12.81 28.28 4.55
CA LEU A 419 -12.53 26.99 3.89
C LEU A 419 -11.20 27.01 3.14
N SER A 420 -10.88 28.12 2.46
CA SER A 420 -9.61 28.30 1.77
C SER A 420 -8.43 28.30 2.74
N LEU A 421 -8.57 28.95 3.90
CA LEU A 421 -7.55 28.91 4.97
C LEU A 421 -7.37 27.50 5.54
N VAL A 422 -8.44 26.75 5.77
CA VAL A 422 -8.36 25.35 6.23
C VAL A 422 -7.61 24.48 5.21
N LEU A 423 -7.93 24.61 3.92
CA LEU A 423 -7.23 23.89 2.86
C LEU A 423 -5.77 24.30 2.74
N LEU A 424 -5.46 25.59 2.85
CA LEU A 424 -4.10 26.11 2.79
C LEU A 424 -3.25 25.60 3.96
N VAL A 425 -3.79 25.65 5.18
CA VAL A 425 -3.12 25.12 6.38
C VAL A 425 -2.94 23.60 6.26
N GLY A 426 -3.98 22.87 5.84
CA GLY A 426 -3.91 21.42 5.63
C GLY A 426 -2.86 21.03 4.59
N ALA A 427 -2.86 21.68 3.43
CA ALA A 427 -1.87 21.48 2.38
C ALA A 427 -0.45 21.83 2.86
N GLY A 428 -0.28 22.93 3.59
CA GLY A 428 0.99 23.32 4.19
C GLY A 428 1.51 22.31 5.21
N LEU A 429 0.64 21.77 6.07
CA LEU A 429 0.99 20.71 7.03
C LEU A 429 1.35 19.40 6.34
N LEU A 430 0.62 19.01 5.29
CA LEU A 430 0.92 17.82 4.49
C LEU A 430 2.25 17.97 3.75
N LEU A 431 2.50 19.14 3.13
CA LEU A 431 3.76 19.43 2.46
C LEU A 431 4.92 19.45 3.47
N ASN A 432 4.75 20.09 4.62
CA ASN A 432 5.73 20.06 5.71
C ASN A 432 5.97 18.64 6.22
N SER A 433 4.92 17.81 6.35
CA SER A 433 5.05 16.41 6.74
C SER A 433 5.80 15.59 5.70
N PHE A 434 5.52 15.80 4.41
CA PHE A 434 6.22 15.18 3.30
C PHE A 434 7.69 15.60 3.26
N VAL A 435 7.98 16.90 3.38
CA VAL A 435 9.34 17.43 3.44
C VAL A 435 10.08 16.82 4.62
N ARG A 436 9.47 16.77 5.82
CA ARG A 436 10.07 16.10 6.98
C ARG A 436 10.35 14.63 6.71
N LEU A 437 9.38 13.90 6.14
CA LEU A 437 9.53 12.48 5.82
C LEU A 437 10.63 12.23 4.79
N ALA A 438 10.73 13.07 3.76
CA ALA A 438 11.76 13.00 2.72
C ALA A 438 13.16 13.29 3.27
N HIS A 439 13.26 13.99 4.40
CA HIS A 439 14.51 14.27 5.10
C HIS A 439 14.77 13.32 6.29
N VAL A 440 13.90 12.35 6.57
CA VAL A 440 14.19 11.32 7.58
C VAL A 440 15.38 10.50 7.07
N PRO A 441 16.50 10.48 7.80
CA PRO A 441 17.66 9.72 7.38
C PRO A 441 17.31 8.22 7.41
N PRO A 442 17.45 7.50 6.29
CA PRO A 442 17.13 6.07 6.24
C PRO A 442 18.20 5.18 6.92
N GLY A 443 19.34 5.78 7.31
CA GLY A 443 20.51 5.05 7.84
C GLY A 443 21.47 4.55 6.77
N ILE A 444 21.08 4.67 5.49
CA ILE A 444 21.90 4.33 4.31
C ILE A 444 22.17 5.59 3.48
N ASN A 445 23.20 5.55 2.65
CA ASN A 445 23.47 6.58 1.65
C ASN A 445 23.12 6.06 0.24
N PRO A 446 21.93 6.36 -0.31
CA PRO A 446 21.50 5.85 -1.60
C PRO A 446 22.19 6.51 -2.80
N ARG A 447 22.98 7.58 -2.59
CA ARG A 447 23.63 8.28 -3.70
C ARG A 447 24.74 7.41 -4.29
N ASN A 448 24.76 7.32 -5.62
CA ASN A 448 25.72 6.56 -6.42
C ASN A 448 25.79 5.07 -6.05
N VAL A 449 24.67 4.48 -5.65
CA VAL A 449 24.58 3.04 -5.40
C VAL A 449 23.67 2.42 -6.44
N LEU A 450 24.21 1.51 -7.25
CA LEU A 450 23.43 0.65 -8.12
C LEU A 450 23.04 -0.61 -7.34
N THR A 451 21.78 -1.03 -7.44
CA THR A 451 21.32 -2.25 -6.77
C THR A 451 20.75 -3.24 -7.78
N MET A 452 21.08 -4.51 -7.63
CA MET A 452 20.59 -5.61 -8.47
C MET A 452 20.07 -6.77 -7.62
N GLN A 453 18.96 -7.37 -8.03
CA GLN A 453 18.41 -8.56 -7.36
C GLN A 453 18.91 -9.81 -8.05
N VAL A 454 19.39 -10.75 -7.25
CA VAL A 454 19.95 -12.01 -7.73
C VAL A 454 19.32 -13.15 -6.95
N THR A 455 18.65 -14.04 -7.67
CA THR A 455 18.16 -15.31 -7.12
C THR A 455 19.04 -16.43 -7.63
N LEU A 456 19.54 -17.27 -6.73
CA LEU A 456 20.35 -18.44 -7.09
C LEU A 456 19.46 -19.69 -7.14
N PRO A 457 19.33 -20.34 -8.32
CA PRO A 457 18.51 -21.54 -8.45
C PRO A 457 18.97 -22.67 -7.52
N GLU A 458 18.07 -23.20 -6.70
CA GLU A 458 18.38 -24.25 -5.71
C GLU A 458 18.98 -25.50 -6.36
N LYS A 459 18.54 -25.83 -7.59
CA LYS A 459 19.06 -26.99 -8.34
C LYS A 459 20.55 -26.85 -8.69
N ARG A 460 21.02 -25.63 -8.96
CA ARG A 460 22.41 -25.35 -9.34
C ARG A 460 23.28 -25.04 -8.12
N TYR A 461 22.71 -24.43 -7.10
CA TYR A 461 23.40 -24.04 -5.87
C TYR A 461 22.68 -24.62 -4.64
N PRO A 462 22.71 -25.95 -4.44
CA PRO A 462 21.95 -26.63 -3.39
C PRO A 462 22.53 -26.40 -1.99
N ASP A 463 23.83 -26.15 -1.91
CA ASP A 463 24.59 -26.01 -0.68
C ASP A 463 24.93 -24.54 -0.36
N ALA A 464 25.25 -24.26 0.91
CA ALA A 464 25.62 -22.92 1.33
C ALA A 464 26.99 -22.49 0.78
N ALA A 465 27.94 -23.42 0.68
CA ALA A 465 29.30 -23.11 0.22
C ALA A 465 29.30 -22.67 -1.25
N GLY A 466 28.59 -23.37 -2.13
CA GLY A 466 28.45 -22.98 -3.54
C GLY A 466 27.79 -21.61 -3.74
N ARG A 467 26.84 -21.24 -2.89
CA ARG A 467 26.21 -19.90 -2.92
C ARG A 467 27.17 -18.81 -2.46
N THR A 468 27.93 -19.05 -1.40
CA THR A 468 28.96 -18.12 -0.93
C THR A 468 30.05 -17.92 -1.98
N ASP A 469 30.56 -19.00 -2.60
CA ASP A 469 31.58 -18.93 -3.66
C ASP A 469 31.09 -18.13 -4.88
N PHE A 470 29.82 -18.28 -5.27
CA PHE A 470 29.24 -17.47 -6.33
C PHE A 470 29.29 -15.97 -6.01
N PHE A 471 28.81 -15.58 -4.83
CA PHE A 471 28.78 -14.16 -4.44
C PHE A 471 30.18 -13.61 -4.24
N GLU A 472 31.12 -14.39 -3.71
CA GLU A 472 32.54 -14.03 -3.58
C GLU A 472 33.14 -13.68 -4.95
N ARG A 473 33.02 -14.57 -5.93
CA ARG A 473 33.54 -14.34 -7.29
C ARG A 473 32.82 -13.21 -8.02
N ALA A 474 31.51 -13.08 -7.81
CA ALA A 474 30.74 -11.99 -8.40
C ALA A 474 31.19 -10.64 -7.85
N LEU A 475 31.36 -10.53 -6.54
CA LEU A 475 31.84 -9.32 -5.88
C LEU A 475 33.28 -8.97 -6.24
N GLU A 476 34.16 -9.96 -6.39
CA GLU A 476 35.53 -9.75 -6.87
C GLU A 476 35.54 -9.13 -8.27
N ARG A 477 34.75 -9.68 -9.21
CA ARG A 477 34.64 -9.16 -10.57
C ARG A 477 34.01 -7.76 -10.62
N ILE A 478 32.98 -7.52 -9.82
CA ILE A 478 32.30 -6.23 -9.77
C ILE A 478 33.19 -5.17 -9.12
N GLY A 479 33.90 -5.52 -8.04
CA GLY A 479 34.87 -4.65 -7.38
C GLY A 479 36.05 -4.28 -8.28
N ALA A 480 36.41 -5.15 -9.22
CA ALA A 480 37.45 -4.88 -10.22
C ALA A 480 37.00 -3.96 -11.36
N LEU A 481 35.70 -3.64 -11.50
CA LEU A 481 35.23 -2.75 -12.54
C LEU A 481 35.68 -1.30 -12.28
N PRO A 482 36.11 -0.56 -13.32
CA PRO A 482 36.44 0.85 -13.19
C PRO A 482 35.25 1.65 -12.62
N GLY A 483 35.51 2.42 -11.56
CA GLY A 483 34.49 3.27 -10.94
C GLY A 483 33.63 2.57 -9.89
N VAL A 484 33.95 1.35 -9.45
CA VAL A 484 33.35 0.75 -8.24
C VAL A 484 34.25 1.01 -7.04
N GLU A 485 33.72 1.65 -6.00
CA GLU A 485 34.42 1.88 -4.72
C GLU A 485 34.25 0.73 -3.74
N ALA A 486 33.06 0.15 -3.70
CA ALA A 486 32.70 -0.96 -2.81
C ALA A 486 31.51 -1.71 -3.38
N ALA A 487 31.51 -3.03 -3.22
CA ALA A 487 30.41 -3.88 -3.63
C ALA A 487 30.09 -4.89 -2.52
N GLY A 488 28.81 -5.09 -2.23
CA GLY A 488 28.40 -6.08 -1.24
C GLY A 488 27.00 -6.62 -1.50
N VAL A 489 26.66 -7.68 -0.79
CA VAL A 489 25.38 -8.37 -0.88
C VAL A 489 24.71 -8.36 0.49
N VAL A 490 23.39 -8.20 0.50
CA VAL A 490 22.53 -8.37 1.65
C VAL A 490 21.36 -9.29 1.29
N GLY A 491 20.84 -10.04 2.25
CA GLY A 491 19.66 -10.88 2.05
C GLY A 491 18.46 -10.05 1.63
N ARG A 492 18.14 -8.96 2.35
CA ARG A 492 17.05 -8.05 1.97
C ARG A 492 17.47 -6.60 1.94
N ARG A 493 16.81 -5.83 1.06
CA ARG A 493 17.04 -4.39 1.00
C ARG A 493 16.41 -3.68 2.19
N PRO A 494 17.14 -2.74 2.81
CA PRO A 494 16.53 -1.75 3.68
C PRO A 494 15.45 -0.96 2.95
N VAL A 495 14.41 -0.56 3.68
CA VAL A 495 13.26 0.21 3.19
C VAL A 495 12.48 -0.57 2.11
N GLY A 496 11.54 -1.42 2.56
CA GLY A 496 10.56 -2.07 1.69
C GLY A 496 10.96 -3.46 1.15
N GLY A 497 12.08 -4.04 1.61
CA GLY A 497 12.50 -5.40 1.27
C GLY A 497 11.82 -6.52 2.09
N GLY A 498 10.92 -6.17 3.01
CA GLY A 498 10.40 -7.07 4.03
C GLY A 498 11.43 -7.35 5.14
N SER A 499 10.99 -7.96 6.24
CA SER A 499 11.90 -8.44 7.29
C SER A 499 11.49 -9.84 7.74
N MET A 500 12.42 -10.50 8.43
CA MET A 500 12.28 -11.80 9.08
C MET A 500 12.87 -11.47 10.41
N ASP A 501 12.02 -11.51 11.39
CA ASP A 501 12.46 -11.36 12.75
C ASP A 501 12.92 -12.73 13.27
N THR A 502 13.75 -12.67 14.30
CA THR A 502 14.14 -13.85 15.07
C THR A 502 14.21 -13.47 16.54
N THR A 503 13.97 -14.42 17.42
CA THR A 503 14.26 -14.22 18.85
C THR A 503 15.76 -14.41 19.12
N PHE A 504 16.27 -13.67 20.10
CA PHE A 504 17.63 -13.82 20.60
C PHE A 504 17.68 -13.81 22.13
N VAL A 505 18.73 -14.43 22.68
CA VAL A 505 19.04 -14.44 24.12
C VAL A 505 20.50 -14.02 24.29
N ILE A 506 20.81 -13.25 25.34
CA ILE A 506 22.20 -12.84 25.64
C ILE A 506 22.79 -13.87 26.59
N ALA A 507 23.95 -14.43 26.25
CA ALA A 507 24.62 -15.42 27.07
C ALA A 507 24.89 -14.88 28.48
N GLY A 508 24.58 -15.67 29.51
CA GLY A 508 24.75 -15.28 30.91
C GLY A 508 23.65 -14.38 31.48
N ARG A 509 22.60 -14.05 30.70
CA ARG A 509 21.39 -13.39 31.21
C ARG A 509 20.21 -14.37 31.19
N SER A 510 19.57 -14.56 32.34
CA SER A 510 18.40 -15.44 32.49
C SER A 510 17.08 -14.73 32.17
N ASP A 511 17.12 -13.40 31.97
CA ASP A 511 15.93 -12.63 31.63
C ASP A 511 15.56 -12.95 30.18
N ALA A 512 14.37 -13.54 29.99
CA ALA A 512 13.70 -13.48 28.71
C ALA A 512 13.73 -12.02 28.24
N PRO A 513 14.03 -11.73 26.96
CA PRO A 513 14.14 -10.35 26.50
C PRO A 513 12.90 -9.58 26.99
N PRO A 514 13.06 -8.45 27.71
CA PRO A 514 11.97 -7.74 28.39
C PRO A 514 10.89 -7.23 27.43
N THR A 515 11.12 -7.41 26.14
CA THR A 515 10.17 -7.24 25.08
C THR A 515 10.19 -8.52 24.25
N GLY A 516 9.06 -9.23 24.16
CA GLY A 516 8.83 -10.33 23.20
C GLY A 516 8.83 -9.85 21.74
N HIS A 517 9.77 -9.00 21.36
CA HIS A 517 9.99 -8.54 20.01
C HIS A 517 11.18 -9.31 19.44
N GLY A 518 10.97 -9.96 18.30
CA GLY A 518 12.07 -10.45 17.49
C GLY A 518 12.95 -9.27 17.03
N VAL A 519 14.21 -9.55 16.78
CA VAL A 519 15.13 -8.62 16.11
C VAL A 519 15.08 -8.88 14.62
N ASP A 520 15.15 -7.82 13.83
CA ASP A 520 15.31 -7.98 12.39
C ASP A 520 16.66 -8.64 12.13
N PHE A 521 16.62 -9.77 11.44
CA PHE A 521 17.80 -10.57 11.17
C PHE A 521 18.06 -10.65 9.67
N ASP A 522 19.28 -10.34 9.26
CA ASP A 522 19.68 -10.42 7.85
C ASP A 522 21.09 -11.01 7.72
N PHE A 523 21.46 -11.35 6.50
CA PHE A 523 22.80 -11.78 6.15
C PHE A 523 23.44 -10.78 5.20
N CYS A 524 24.72 -10.48 5.38
CA CYS A 524 25.44 -9.53 4.54
C CYS A 524 26.91 -9.93 4.32
N THR A 525 27.52 -9.44 3.24
CA THR A 525 28.97 -9.62 2.99
C THR A 525 29.79 -8.53 3.67
N PRO A 526 31.11 -8.74 3.88
CA PRO A 526 32.03 -7.74 4.46
C PRO A 526 31.82 -6.30 4.00
N ASP A 527 31.83 -6.08 2.68
CA ASP A 527 31.86 -4.73 2.10
C ASP A 527 30.45 -4.13 1.91
N TYR A 528 29.40 -4.83 2.34
CA TYR A 528 28.02 -4.34 2.21
C TYR A 528 27.78 -3.04 2.96
N PHE A 529 28.26 -2.91 4.20
CA PHE A 529 28.08 -1.68 4.97
C PHE A 529 28.73 -0.48 4.29
N GLN A 530 29.89 -0.67 3.67
CA GLN A 530 30.57 0.37 2.88
C GLN A 530 29.79 0.70 1.59
N ALA A 531 29.35 -0.32 0.85
CA ALA A 531 28.53 -0.15 -0.35
C ALA A 531 27.21 0.61 -0.02
N ALA A 532 26.53 0.25 1.06
CA ALA A 532 25.32 0.91 1.54
C ALA A 532 25.58 2.27 2.23
N GLY A 533 26.82 2.59 2.57
CA GLY A 533 27.20 3.82 3.27
C GLY A 533 26.71 3.85 4.72
N ILE A 534 26.62 2.69 5.36
CA ILE A 534 26.26 2.53 6.77
C ILE A 534 27.55 2.66 7.60
N PRO A 535 27.62 3.62 8.54
CA PRO A 535 28.85 3.85 9.30
C PRO A 535 29.05 2.75 10.36
N LEU A 536 30.29 2.24 10.46
CA LEU A 536 30.74 1.48 11.62
C LEU A 536 30.98 2.44 12.79
N ARG A 537 30.48 2.07 13.97
CA ARG A 537 30.52 2.88 15.19
C ARG A 537 31.51 2.35 16.21
N LYS A 538 31.55 1.03 16.37
CA LYS A 538 32.48 0.32 17.26
C LYS A 538 32.88 -1.02 16.67
N GLY A 539 34.04 -1.53 17.07
CA GLY A 539 34.54 -2.85 16.67
C GLY A 539 35.04 -2.86 15.23
N ARG A 540 34.78 -3.95 14.51
CA ARG A 540 35.25 -4.18 13.13
C ARG A 540 34.09 -4.58 12.21
N PRO A 541 34.22 -4.36 10.88
CA PRO A 541 33.30 -4.99 9.93
C PRO A 541 33.55 -6.50 9.85
N PHE A 542 32.67 -7.22 9.13
CA PHE A 542 32.96 -8.61 8.79
C PHE A 542 34.22 -8.69 7.95
N ALA A 543 34.98 -9.77 8.12
CA ALA A 543 36.15 -10.08 7.32
C ALA A 543 35.86 -11.31 6.45
N TRP A 544 36.54 -11.41 5.31
CA TRP A 544 36.49 -12.58 4.43
C TRP A 544 37.01 -13.87 5.13
N SER A 545 37.72 -13.75 6.25
CA SER A 545 38.14 -14.85 7.11
C SER A 545 37.05 -15.42 8.04
N ASP A 546 35.96 -14.68 8.32
CA ASP A 546 34.84 -15.09 9.19
C ASP A 546 33.92 -16.18 8.56
N LYS A 547 34.48 -17.32 8.14
CA LYS A 547 33.81 -18.36 7.34
C LYS A 547 33.30 -19.52 8.19
N VAL A 548 32.61 -20.49 7.58
CA VAL A 548 32.24 -21.75 8.27
C VAL A 548 33.50 -22.38 8.86
N GLY A 549 33.47 -22.71 10.14
CA GLY A 549 34.61 -23.25 10.89
C GLY A 549 35.45 -22.20 11.64
N SER A 550 35.20 -20.90 11.48
CA SER A 550 35.71 -19.86 12.38
C SER A 550 34.72 -19.55 13.51
N PRO A 551 35.11 -18.81 14.57
CA PRO A 551 34.17 -18.29 15.54
C PRO A 551 33.00 -17.57 14.85
N ARG A 552 31.78 -17.84 15.34
CA ARG A 552 30.54 -17.29 14.80
C ARG A 552 30.41 -15.83 15.24
N VAL A 553 30.27 -14.92 14.27
CA VAL A 553 30.28 -13.48 14.53
C VAL A 553 29.02 -12.79 14.00
N VAL A 554 28.59 -11.74 14.70
CA VAL A 554 27.45 -10.88 14.34
C VAL A 554 27.81 -9.42 14.48
N ILE A 555 27.09 -8.58 13.74
CA ILE A 555 27.15 -7.13 13.85
C ILE A 555 25.76 -6.63 14.20
N ILE A 556 25.67 -5.77 15.21
CA ILE A 556 24.41 -5.20 15.70
C ILE A 556 24.31 -3.71 15.39
N ASN A 557 23.13 -3.13 15.40
CA ASN A 557 22.99 -1.66 15.29
C ASN A 557 23.07 -0.93 16.64
N GLU A 558 23.23 0.38 16.58
CA GLU A 558 23.25 1.27 17.76
C GLU A 558 22.00 1.14 18.63
N ALA A 559 20.81 0.96 18.03
CA ALA A 559 19.56 0.79 18.78
C ALA A 559 19.59 -0.47 19.66
N LEU A 560 19.98 -1.63 19.11
CA LEU A 560 20.10 -2.87 19.88
C LEU A 560 21.15 -2.73 20.99
N ALA A 561 22.30 -2.13 20.66
CA ALA A 561 23.37 -1.89 21.62
C ALA A 561 22.88 -1.03 22.80
N ARG A 562 22.18 0.08 22.52
CA ARG A 562 21.64 0.97 23.57
C ARG A 562 20.57 0.30 24.42
N GLN A 563 19.70 -0.50 23.81
CA GLN A 563 18.58 -1.13 24.51
C GLN A 563 19.02 -2.29 25.41
N HIS A 564 19.94 -3.13 24.92
CA HIS A 564 20.30 -4.38 25.61
C HIS A 564 21.66 -4.33 26.31
N PHE A 565 22.53 -3.38 25.99
CA PHE A 565 23.81 -3.18 26.66
C PHE A 565 23.92 -1.77 27.26
N PRO A 566 22.93 -1.30 28.05
CA PRO A 566 23.04 0.00 28.70
C PRO A 566 24.24 -0.03 29.65
N ASN A 567 25.18 0.91 29.47
CA ASN A 567 26.41 1.02 30.27
C ASN A 567 27.36 -0.19 30.21
N GLN A 568 27.22 -1.07 29.21
CA GLN A 568 28.12 -2.20 28.98
C GLN A 568 28.67 -2.15 27.54
N ASP A 569 29.89 -2.64 27.32
CA ASP A 569 30.40 -2.79 25.96
C ASP A 569 29.74 -4.01 25.31
N PRO A 570 28.99 -3.83 24.19
CA PRO A 570 28.42 -4.96 23.47
C PRO A 570 29.48 -5.83 22.79
N LEU A 571 30.69 -5.34 22.55
CA LEU A 571 31.73 -6.11 21.86
C LEU A 571 32.20 -7.31 22.70
N GLY A 572 32.41 -8.45 22.03
CA GLY A 572 32.82 -9.72 22.66
C GLY A 572 31.71 -10.45 23.41
N GLN A 573 30.54 -9.84 23.56
CA GLN A 573 29.36 -10.48 24.15
C GLN A 573 28.82 -11.54 23.20
N ARG A 574 28.28 -12.63 23.76
CA ARG A 574 27.67 -13.70 22.98
C ARG A 574 26.15 -13.58 22.99
N ILE A 575 25.55 -13.57 21.80
CA ILE A 575 24.11 -13.66 21.62
C ILE A 575 23.76 -14.99 20.97
N HIS A 576 22.70 -15.63 21.44
CA HIS A 576 22.21 -16.86 20.87
C HIS A 576 20.96 -16.52 20.06
N LEU A 577 20.90 -16.99 18.82
CA LEU A 577 19.82 -16.71 17.88
C LEU A 577 19.05 -18.00 17.60
N ASP A 578 17.71 -17.94 17.63
CA ASP A 578 16.86 -19.07 17.22
C ASP A 578 16.65 -19.07 15.69
N VAL A 579 17.73 -19.32 14.96
CA VAL A 579 17.70 -19.42 13.50
C VAL A 579 17.41 -20.87 13.11
N ALA A 580 16.11 -21.20 13.08
CA ALA A 580 15.57 -22.37 12.37
C ALA A 580 15.66 -23.78 12.98
N THR A 581 16.03 -23.99 14.25
CA THR A 581 16.12 -25.36 14.78
C THR A 581 15.42 -25.62 16.12
N GLY A 582 14.94 -24.60 16.83
CA GLY A 582 14.45 -24.79 18.20
C GLY A 582 15.55 -25.23 19.18
N ASN A 583 16.80 -25.31 18.72
CA ASN A 583 17.99 -25.37 19.53
C ASN A 583 18.65 -24.00 19.49
N ILE A 584 18.88 -23.46 20.68
CA ILE A 584 19.67 -22.25 20.87
C ILE A 584 21.07 -22.54 20.32
N ASP A 585 21.35 -22.03 19.13
CA ASP A 585 22.59 -22.24 18.38
C ASP A 585 23.81 -21.79 19.22
N GLU A 586 24.99 -22.37 18.98
CA GLU A 586 26.25 -21.95 19.60
C GLU A 586 26.42 -20.42 19.51
N GLY A 587 26.68 -19.76 20.65
CA GLY A 587 26.61 -18.31 20.77
C GLY A 587 27.45 -17.54 19.76
N TRP A 588 26.83 -16.51 19.18
CA TRP A 588 27.41 -15.57 18.22
C TRP A 588 28.09 -14.41 18.94
N GLU A 589 29.36 -14.18 18.67
CA GLU A 589 30.10 -13.06 19.24
C GLU A 589 29.79 -11.76 18.50
N VAL A 590 29.47 -10.70 19.25
CA VAL A 590 29.29 -9.36 18.70
C VAL A 590 30.66 -8.74 18.42
N VAL A 591 30.99 -8.55 17.14
CA VAL A 591 32.29 -8.01 16.70
C VAL A 591 32.24 -6.56 16.23
N GLY A 592 31.05 -6.03 16.04
CA GLY A 592 30.86 -4.66 15.54
C GLY A 592 29.50 -4.07 15.85
N VAL A 593 29.45 -2.74 15.91
CA VAL A 593 28.22 -1.95 16.03
C VAL A 593 28.15 -0.98 14.85
N VAL A 594 27.04 -0.97 14.11
CA VAL A 594 26.80 -0.08 12.96
C VAL A 594 25.69 0.92 13.23
N GLY A 595 25.62 1.98 12.43
CA GLY A 595 24.54 2.97 12.49
C GLY A 595 23.15 2.37 12.29
N ASP A 596 22.14 3.01 12.86
CA ASP A 596 20.75 2.58 12.74
C ASP A 596 20.22 2.68 11.30
N VAL A 597 19.58 1.62 10.83
CA VAL A 597 18.97 1.51 9.49
C VAL A 597 17.49 1.20 9.63
N ARG A 598 16.66 1.86 8.81
CA ARG A 598 15.22 1.59 8.74
C ARG A 598 14.92 0.45 7.76
N GLN A 599 14.35 -0.65 8.26
CA GLN A 599 14.05 -1.82 7.44
C GLN A 599 12.67 -1.76 6.78
N HIS A 600 11.63 -1.45 7.55
CA HIS A 600 10.24 -1.56 7.08
C HIS A 600 9.75 -0.34 6.31
N ALA A 601 9.85 0.85 6.92
CA ALA A 601 9.33 2.09 6.34
C ALA A 601 10.09 3.32 6.84
N LEU A 602 10.03 4.40 6.05
CA LEU A 602 10.51 5.73 6.47
C LEU A 602 9.59 6.35 7.53
N ARG A 603 8.30 5.99 7.50
CA ARG A 603 7.29 6.44 8.45
C ARG A 603 7.16 5.43 9.58
N GLY A 604 7.20 5.91 10.83
CA GLY A 604 7.20 5.07 12.03
C GLY A 604 8.39 5.39 12.92
N GLN A 605 8.37 4.95 14.18
CA GLN A 605 9.56 5.04 15.02
C GLN A 605 10.68 4.22 14.34
N THR A 606 11.93 4.67 14.41
CA THR A 606 13.06 3.80 14.04
C THR A 606 12.86 2.59 14.94
N ASP A 607 12.55 1.45 14.34
CA ASP A 607 12.02 0.31 15.07
C ASP A 607 12.86 0.07 16.32
N ARG A 608 12.16 -0.18 17.43
CA ARG A 608 12.78 -0.81 18.61
C ARG A 608 13.35 -2.20 18.27
N SER A 609 13.20 -2.65 17.04
CA SER A 609 13.88 -3.77 16.42
C SER A 609 15.35 -3.41 16.20
N GLY A 610 16.20 -3.94 17.06
CA GLY A 610 17.60 -4.05 16.72
C GLY A 610 17.78 -4.83 15.42
N ASN A 611 18.78 -4.43 14.63
CA ASN A 611 19.20 -5.19 13.46
C ASN A 611 20.37 -6.07 13.86
N VAL A 612 20.31 -7.34 13.49
CA VAL A 612 21.43 -8.27 13.58
C VAL A 612 21.78 -8.71 12.17
N CYS A 613 22.97 -8.33 11.69
CA CYS A 613 23.51 -8.94 10.48
C CYS A 613 24.43 -10.09 10.85
N ARG A 614 24.38 -11.17 10.07
CA ARG A 614 25.35 -12.26 10.07
C ARG A 614 26.11 -12.27 8.74
N ARG A 615 27.37 -12.73 8.71
CA ARG A 615 28.03 -12.96 7.43
C ARG A 615 27.30 -14.03 6.59
N ILE A 616 27.23 -13.81 5.27
CA ILE A 616 26.84 -14.84 4.29
C ILE A 616 27.92 -15.94 4.25
N SER A 617 27.93 -16.80 5.27
CA SER A 617 28.77 -18.00 5.36
C SER A 617 27.94 -19.22 5.77
N GLY A 618 26.62 -19.15 5.90
CA GLY A 618 25.75 -20.29 6.21
C GLY A 618 24.44 -20.22 5.44
N PRO A 619 23.41 -21.02 5.77
CA PRO A 619 22.20 -21.11 4.97
C PRO A 619 21.52 -19.74 4.93
N ALA A 620 21.80 -18.95 3.90
CA ALA A 620 20.78 -18.08 3.33
C ALA A 620 19.57 -18.99 3.07
N GLY A 621 18.36 -18.52 3.35
CA GLY A 621 17.14 -19.28 3.08
C GLY A 621 17.17 -19.82 1.64
N ARG A 622 16.68 -21.04 1.48
CA ARG A 622 16.61 -21.69 0.16
C ARG A 622 15.68 -20.86 -0.74
N GLY A 623 16.22 -20.29 -1.81
CA GLY A 623 15.46 -19.48 -2.76
C GLY A 623 15.39 -17.99 -2.42
N ASP A 624 16.22 -17.51 -1.49
CA ASP A 624 16.22 -16.09 -1.11
C ASP A 624 16.76 -15.21 -2.24
N VAL A 625 16.04 -14.12 -2.49
CA VAL A 625 16.43 -13.05 -3.43
C VAL A 625 17.44 -12.19 -2.71
N CYS A 626 18.73 -12.34 -3.01
CA CYS A 626 19.74 -11.45 -2.45
C CYS A 626 19.79 -10.14 -3.23
N GLN A 627 20.09 -9.05 -2.51
CA GLN A 627 20.37 -7.77 -3.13
C GLN A 627 21.88 -7.53 -3.18
N LEU A 628 22.40 -7.37 -4.40
CA LEU A 628 23.71 -6.81 -4.65
C LEU A 628 23.63 -5.28 -4.68
N ALA A 629 24.59 -4.62 -4.04
CA ALA A 629 24.79 -3.18 -4.05
C ALA A 629 26.23 -2.86 -4.46
N ALA A 630 26.41 -1.97 -5.44
CA ALA A 630 27.71 -1.47 -5.87
C ALA A 630 27.71 0.07 -5.81
N ARG A 631 28.67 0.63 -5.08
CA ARG A 631 28.86 2.07 -4.93
C ARG A 631 29.89 2.57 -5.93
N ALA A 632 29.59 3.70 -6.58
CA ALA A 632 30.50 4.41 -7.46
C ALA A 632 30.92 5.78 -6.88
N PRO A 633 32.11 6.30 -7.23
CA PRO A 633 32.56 7.58 -6.72
C PRO A 633 31.65 8.71 -7.18
N ARG A 634 31.62 9.80 -6.41
CA ARG A 634 31.04 11.06 -6.88
C ARG A 634 31.92 11.56 -8.02
N GLY A 635 31.48 11.36 -9.26
CA GLY A 635 32.06 12.06 -10.39
C GLY A 635 32.01 13.58 -10.12
N PRO A 636 33.05 14.34 -10.53
CA PRO A 636 32.96 15.80 -10.51
C PRO A 636 31.76 16.20 -11.37
N THR A 637 30.92 17.07 -10.84
CA THR A 637 29.77 17.63 -11.55
C THR A 637 30.18 18.17 -12.92
N GLY A 638 29.74 17.53 -14.01
CA GLY A 638 29.87 18.09 -15.36
C GLY A 638 29.99 17.06 -16.49
N SER A 639 28.87 16.56 -16.99
CA SER A 639 28.54 16.47 -18.42
C SER A 639 27.36 15.51 -18.64
N HIS A 640 26.24 16.06 -19.08
CA HIS A 640 25.26 15.30 -19.83
C HIS A 640 25.91 14.86 -21.14
N GLY A 641 25.91 13.55 -21.42
CA GLY A 641 26.16 13.00 -22.74
C GLY A 641 27.23 11.91 -22.77
N GLY A 642 26.79 10.67 -23.05
CA GLY A 642 27.66 9.63 -23.59
C GLY A 642 28.02 8.47 -22.66
N ALA A 643 27.03 7.68 -22.25
CA ALA A 643 27.25 6.27 -21.87
C ALA A 643 25.99 5.42 -22.06
N GLU A 644 25.24 5.65 -23.14
CA GLU A 644 24.36 4.64 -23.73
C GLU A 644 25.15 3.93 -24.82
N ASN A 645 25.81 2.83 -24.46
CA ASN A 645 26.15 1.68 -25.30
C ASN A 645 27.37 0.98 -24.68
N GLY A 646 27.13 -0.14 -24.00
CA GLY A 646 28.23 -0.92 -23.47
C GLY A 646 27.90 -2.03 -22.48
N VAL A 647 26.63 -2.33 -22.18
CA VAL A 647 26.24 -3.62 -21.59
C VAL A 647 24.82 -3.93 -22.08
N ARG A 648 24.72 -4.76 -23.12
CA ARG A 648 23.52 -5.52 -23.47
C ARG A 648 23.85 -6.98 -23.39
#